data_AF-A0A2A5HWR3-F1
#
_entry.id   AF-A0A2A5HWR3-F1
#
_cell.length_a   1.000
_cell.length_b   1.000
_cell.length_c   1.000
_cell.angle_alpha   90.00
_cell.angle_beta   90.00
_cell.angle_gamma   90.00
#
_symmetry.space_group_name_H-M   'P 1'
#
loop_
_entity.id
_entity.type
_entity.pdbx_description
1 polymer ?
#
loop_
_entity_poly.entity_id
_entity_poly.type
_entity_poly.pdbx_seq_one_letter_code
_entity_poly.pdbx_strand_id
1 'polypeptide(L)'
;MVLCILIPIKYAVAAKVKNQEAIYEGEVPRFIAVLPAEGSGKWDDRDDIRLAIHNALGASTFDLLKPSEVNRSLSLFDTLENINISAIPVQQLCKSLRVDGLVFTTVNKFEKVYAAAYAHYKIGIESQLYDCKQAKQIWQFKQEKTEREGGISANPLGILATAITSSRVLTSAVRLQLSDSLARKFARKVPKPTALIPKQAPPFIEATLTNSTDGPFRAGDEIRVLLRAEPGLEVKFRFGHQVDQWHAMHAETSEAISEGTSDGINKKTTTVSLYSSRYVVKMHDDVAQTGIVLHLQKKHQAGIEWPVPGRLTIITQAPLAVQKLTGIHESDQVTLHWQKQDKQNQLRYQVSRADEEEGRYIILGNTELNRYSDTTLSHGKTYIYRVEAQDKAGNISISSAVRLVTERFGPTNLNNDIRNDTLLKAIGSPYRIKSKITLIQSAKLEIEAGALIEFAPGAALIAHGQITALGTAQAPIIFRGDDWQIRHEFSLDNRHQYQHVHWYGNEGETSDKKASRIIIRNSHVNIEHCYANNIQFHSINATTALKHCLLEKSPLALTSENSTLIMQDSYLVSNEHALDILFQLKLNQDKAHLASNTHVQLARLSFDSNNIHIRSNDKLTLKEVSFPSDDFLSITPKLQGPIDVDWSSLANKNNLKKKWLIKQWPQVAEAIRTRAWPLAHSRAKTINKQLGNAETQEIIETLYLIQNPSAQIPKLKNSSLLEGFSLLRQQGARPDLLWLPQSDIGTQSSTNTKKTNNEQLRRAYFLQYHRQAFNQNILDYNTVDLDDSIVVKKPIYWGEDGQAGLLLLVNRNKLDAALRRSGFIRRQPLISDLELIRPSHKSLCDTPAPWQFGERLLNKHDTLKSTDCFALRLRILARQQLYVLAQNKHGHWERLVPNNCKTSGLLTHRVSKAQTLTIPRNNNHQNSVATMKHWPYQNYVAIAVDEANDHPWLEDILAQIGSPCENNASPPLSLASLTQALRIIDIKSGGNIQWLNTSIKLSSD
;
A
#
# COMPACT_ATOMS: atom_id res chain seq x y z
N MET A 1 53.96 1.37 -42.60
CA MET A 1 53.93 -0.06 -42.96
C MET A 1 52.51 -0.38 -43.40
N VAL A 2 52.28 -0.45 -44.72
CA VAL A 2 51.81 -1.65 -45.44
C VAL A 2 50.30 -1.87 -45.19
N LEU A 3 49.40 -1.70 -46.17
CA LEU A 3 49.35 -2.46 -47.42
C LEU A 3 48.47 -1.75 -48.47
N CYS A 4 49.04 -1.50 -49.65
CA CYS A 4 48.30 -1.22 -50.88
C CYS A 4 47.46 -2.44 -51.27
N ILE A 5 46.15 -2.25 -51.47
CA ILE A 5 45.33 -3.19 -52.24
C ILE A 5 44.82 -2.45 -53.47
N LEU A 6 45.55 -2.64 -54.56
CA LEU A 6 45.12 -2.37 -55.93
C LEU A 6 44.00 -3.35 -56.27
N ILE A 7 42.76 -2.85 -56.37
CA ILE A 7 41.67 -3.57 -57.04
C ILE A 7 41.53 -2.96 -58.44
N PRO A 8 41.68 -3.75 -59.53
CA PRO A 8 41.46 -3.26 -60.87
C PRO A 8 39.95 -3.14 -61.10
N ILE A 9 39.44 -1.90 -61.11
CA ILE A 9 38.10 -1.62 -61.63
C ILE A 9 38.17 -1.87 -63.14
N LYS A 10 37.59 -2.98 -63.57
CA LYS A 10 37.31 -3.29 -64.98
C LYS A 10 36.68 -2.06 -65.63
N TYR A 11 37.36 -1.51 -66.64
CA TYR A 11 36.74 -0.62 -67.61
C TYR A 11 35.58 -1.37 -68.26
N ALA A 12 34.35 -1.10 -67.81
CA ALA A 12 33.18 -1.36 -68.63
C ALA A 12 33.26 -0.37 -69.80
N VAL A 13 33.67 -0.88 -70.96
CA VAL A 13 33.46 -0.21 -72.25
C VAL A 13 31.95 0.01 -72.38
N ALA A 14 31.49 1.20 -72.03
CA ALA A 14 30.13 1.62 -72.33
C ALA A 14 30.00 1.66 -73.84
N ALA A 15 29.24 0.71 -74.39
CA ALA A 15 28.87 0.65 -75.78
C ALA A 15 28.38 2.03 -76.24
N LYS A 16 29.06 2.59 -77.24
CA LYS A 16 28.69 3.82 -77.92
C LYS A 16 27.38 3.53 -78.68
N VAL A 17 26.24 3.76 -78.04
CA VAL A 17 24.93 3.70 -78.71
C VAL A 17 24.91 4.80 -79.77
N LYS A 18 25.01 4.40 -81.04
CA LYS A 18 24.70 5.25 -82.19
C LYS A 18 23.22 5.61 -82.10
N ASN A 19 22.90 6.82 -81.62
CA ASN A 19 21.60 7.43 -81.91
C ASN A 19 21.64 7.95 -83.34
N GLN A 20 21.00 7.22 -84.27
CA GLN A 20 20.65 7.76 -85.58
C GLN A 20 19.54 8.80 -85.38
N GLU A 21 19.89 10.09 -85.49
CA GLU A 21 18.92 11.19 -85.54
C GLU A 21 18.25 11.14 -86.93
N ALA A 22 16.98 10.76 -86.99
CA ALA A 22 16.21 10.75 -88.23
C ALA A 22 15.86 12.20 -88.64
N ILE A 23 16.20 12.59 -89.87
CA ILE A 23 15.73 13.85 -90.48
C ILE A 23 14.24 13.66 -90.80
N TYR A 24 13.37 14.49 -90.22
CA TYR A 24 11.94 14.46 -90.48
C TYR A 24 11.63 15.29 -91.74
N GLU A 25 11.09 14.66 -92.78
CA GLU A 25 10.78 15.29 -94.08
C GLU A 25 9.29 15.67 -94.25
N GLY A 26 8.47 15.60 -93.19
CA GLY A 26 7.03 15.92 -93.21
C GLY A 26 6.68 17.37 -92.80
N GLU A 27 5.39 17.73 -92.87
CA GLU A 27 4.90 19.03 -92.40
C GLU A 27 5.12 19.20 -90.89
N VAL A 28 5.72 20.33 -90.49
CA VAL A 28 6.02 20.67 -89.09
C VAL A 28 4.94 21.62 -88.56
N PRO A 29 4.38 21.40 -87.36
CA PRO A 29 3.36 22.29 -86.78
C PRO A 29 3.90 23.70 -86.54
N ARG A 30 3.06 24.72 -86.73
CA ARG A 30 3.50 26.12 -86.64
C ARG A 30 3.23 26.75 -85.29
N PHE A 31 2.00 26.66 -84.79
CA PHE A 31 1.64 27.16 -83.47
C PHE A 31 1.79 26.05 -82.44
N ILE A 32 2.75 26.16 -81.51
CA ILE A 32 3.09 25.09 -80.56
C ILE A 32 3.06 25.54 -79.11
N ALA A 33 2.79 24.61 -78.20
CA ALA A 33 2.92 24.81 -76.75
C ALA A 33 4.05 23.94 -76.18
N VAL A 34 4.86 24.54 -75.30
CA VAL A 34 5.84 23.81 -74.48
C VAL A 34 5.20 23.47 -73.15
N LEU A 35 5.01 22.17 -72.89
CA LEU A 35 4.31 21.67 -71.71
C LEU A 35 5.25 21.63 -70.48
N PRO A 36 4.70 21.67 -69.24
CA PRO A 36 5.47 21.41 -68.01
C PRO A 36 6.31 20.14 -68.12
N ALA A 37 7.58 20.24 -67.75
CA ALA A 37 8.51 19.13 -67.84
C ALA A 37 8.26 18.13 -66.71
N GLU A 38 8.35 16.84 -67.02
CA GLU A 38 8.15 15.74 -66.08
C GLU A 38 9.48 15.07 -65.69
N GLY A 39 9.45 14.12 -64.77
CA GLY A 39 10.64 13.36 -64.36
C GLY A 39 11.32 13.91 -63.11
N SER A 40 12.64 13.74 -63.03
CA SER A 40 13.49 14.05 -61.86
C SER A 40 13.62 15.55 -61.58
N GLY A 41 13.81 15.90 -60.31
CA GLY A 41 13.94 17.29 -59.84
C GLY A 41 12.65 17.82 -59.18
N LYS A 42 12.75 18.93 -58.44
CA LYS A 42 11.56 19.60 -57.89
C LYS A 42 10.75 20.24 -59.01
N TRP A 43 9.51 20.61 -58.73
CA TRP A 43 8.67 21.28 -59.73
C TRP A 43 9.32 22.53 -60.32
N ASP A 44 9.87 23.42 -59.48
CA ASP A 44 10.56 24.64 -59.96
C ASP A 44 11.76 24.32 -60.86
N ASP A 45 12.51 23.27 -60.54
CA ASP A 45 13.69 22.85 -61.32
C ASP A 45 13.29 22.40 -62.73
N ARG A 46 12.17 21.70 -62.84
CA ARG A 46 11.61 21.23 -64.11
C ARG A 46 10.97 22.38 -64.89
N ASP A 47 10.30 23.30 -64.20
CA ASP A 47 9.71 24.48 -64.81
C ASP A 47 10.78 25.44 -65.36
N ASP A 48 11.94 25.57 -64.68
CA ASP A 48 13.11 26.32 -65.19
C ASP A 48 13.58 25.76 -66.55
N ILE A 49 13.60 24.44 -66.72
CA ILE A 49 13.95 23.77 -67.99
C ILE A 49 12.90 24.04 -69.07
N ARG A 50 11.60 23.93 -68.73
CA ARG A 50 10.52 24.28 -69.65
C ARG A 50 10.67 25.71 -70.15
N LEU A 51 10.87 26.64 -69.21
CA LEU A 51 10.98 28.06 -69.50
C LEU A 51 12.17 28.34 -70.41
N ALA A 52 13.32 27.72 -70.15
CA ALA A 52 14.49 27.80 -71.00
C ALA A 52 14.20 27.29 -72.43
N ILE A 53 13.50 26.16 -72.60
CA ILE A 53 13.12 25.61 -73.91
C ILE A 53 12.16 26.56 -74.65
N HIS A 54 11.12 27.04 -73.98
CA HIS A 54 10.19 28.01 -74.53
C HIS A 54 10.92 29.27 -75.03
N ASN A 55 11.79 29.81 -74.19
CA ASN A 55 12.61 30.97 -74.47
C ASN A 55 13.55 30.75 -75.67
N ALA A 56 14.25 29.61 -75.72
CA ALA A 56 15.15 29.27 -76.82
C ALA A 56 14.43 29.10 -78.17
N LEU A 57 13.18 28.62 -78.16
CA LEU A 57 12.33 28.55 -79.35
C LEU A 57 11.80 29.91 -79.80
N GLY A 58 11.77 30.92 -78.94
CA GLY A 58 11.26 32.26 -79.27
C GLY A 58 11.98 32.92 -80.45
N ALA A 59 13.24 32.55 -80.70
CA ALA A 59 14.05 33.02 -81.83
C ALA A 59 13.92 32.15 -83.10
N SER A 60 12.94 31.24 -83.16
CA SER A 60 12.69 30.35 -84.30
C SER A 60 11.43 30.77 -85.10
N THR A 61 11.08 30.00 -86.13
CA THR A 61 9.88 30.23 -86.96
C THR A 61 8.58 29.70 -86.34
N PHE A 62 8.65 29.12 -85.13
CA PHE A 62 7.46 28.72 -84.39
C PHE A 62 6.69 29.93 -83.85
N ASP A 63 5.37 29.79 -83.78
CA ASP A 63 4.51 30.64 -82.98
C ASP A 63 4.26 29.92 -81.64
N LEU A 64 4.54 30.59 -80.51
CA LEU A 64 4.55 29.95 -79.19
C LEU A 64 3.40 30.43 -78.32
N LEU A 65 2.66 29.50 -77.72
CA LEU A 65 1.70 29.81 -76.67
C LEU A 65 2.44 30.20 -75.37
N LYS A 66 2.03 31.30 -74.73
CA LYS A 66 2.72 31.83 -73.54
C LYS A 66 2.69 30.82 -72.38
N PRO A 67 3.77 30.67 -71.58
CA PRO A 67 3.81 29.70 -70.48
C PRO A 67 2.70 29.91 -69.45
N SER A 68 2.28 31.16 -69.21
CA SER A 68 1.17 31.50 -68.31
C SER A 68 -0.19 31.05 -68.84
N GLU A 69 -0.41 31.10 -70.16
CA GLU A 69 -1.63 30.64 -70.82
C GLU A 69 -1.71 29.11 -70.86
N VAL A 70 -0.55 28.45 -71.06
CA VAL A 70 -0.41 27.00 -70.89
C VAL A 70 -0.78 26.61 -69.45
N ASN A 71 -0.18 27.27 -68.46
CA ASN A 71 -0.42 26.99 -67.05
C ASN A 71 -1.90 27.19 -66.67
N ARG A 72 -2.51 28.29 -67.11
CA ARG A 72 -3.94 28.58 -66.89
C ARG A 72 -4.85 27.52 -67.50
N SER A 73 -4.51 27.03 -68.69
CA SER A 73 -5.30 26.01 -69.37
C SER A 73 -5.13 24.64 -68.73
N LEU A 74 -3.93 24.32 -68.24
CA LEU A 74 -3.62 23.05 -67.57
C LEU A 74 -4.12 23.01 -66.12
N SER A 75 -4.21 24.14 -65.42
CA SER A 75 -4.77 24.20 -64.06
C SER A 75 -6.24 23.79 -63.97
N LEU A 76 -6.94 23.71 -65.11
CA LEU A 76 -8.30 23.17 -65.19
C LEU A 76 -8.36 21.64 -65.03
N PHE A 77 -7.23 20.95 -65.19
CA PHE A 77 -7.13 19.49 -65.06
C PHE A 77 -6.70 19.06 -63.65
N ASP A 78 -5.63 19.66 -63.12
CA ASP A 78 -5.12 19.44 -61.76
C ASP A 78 -4.16 20.60 -61.39
N THR A 79 -3.71 20.62 -60.14
CA THR A 79 -2.56 21.41 -59.68
C THR A 79 -1.32 21.13 -60.54
N LEU A 80 -0.63 22.19 -60.97
CA LEU A 80 0.51 22.11 -61.88
C LEU A 80 1.69 21.29 -61.33
N GLU A 81 1.77 21.09 -60.02
CA GLU A 81 2.81 20.29 -59.36
C GLU A 81 2.54 18.78 -59.47
N ASN A 82 1.27 18.38 -59.47
CA ASN A 82 0.85 16.97 -59.44
C ASN A 82 0.31 16.46 -60.78
N ILE A 83 0.10 17.33 -61.76
CA ILE A 83 -0.42 16.95 -63.07
C ILE A 83 0.55 16.01 -63.80
N ASN A 84 0.05 14.83 -64.18
CA ASN A 84 0.74 13.89 -65.05
C ASN A 84 0.26 14.11 -66.50
N ILE A 85 0.98 14.97 -67.21
CA ILE A 85 0.67 15.44 -68.56
C ILE A 85 0.81 14.31 -69.57
N SER A 86 1.79 13.42 -69.38
CA SER A 86 1.96 12.22 -70.23
C SER A 86 0.77 11.25 -70.16
N ALA A 87 -0.04 11.31 -69.10
CA ALA A 87 -1.26 10.51 -68.96
C ALA A 87 -2.49 11.12 -69.68
N ILE A 88 -2.42 12.39 -70.11
CA ILE A 88 -3.53 13.07 -70.79
C ILE A 88 -3.41 12.80 -72.31
N PRO A 89 -4.49 12.35 -72.98
CA PRO A 89 -4.47 12.14 -74.43
C PRO A 89 -4.03 13.37 -75.22
N VAL A 90 -3.11 13.20 -76.18
CA VAL A 90 -2.52 14.28 -76.99
C VAL A 90 -3.60 15.12 -77.68
N GLN A 91 -4.65 14.51 -78.23
CA GLN A 91 -5.75 15.22 -78.88
C GLN A 91 -6.50 16.14 -77.92
N GLN A 92 -6.64 15.75 -76.65
CA GLN A 92 -7.31 16.55 -75.62
C GLN A 92 -6.45 17.77 -75.25
N LEU A 93 -5.14 17.59 -75.10
CA LEU A 93 -4.20 18.69 -74.85
C LEU A 93 -4.19 19.70 -76.00
N CYS A 94 -4.11 19.22 -77.24
CA CYS A 94 -4.14 20.07 -78.43
C CYS A 94 -5.42 20.92 -78.51
N LYS A 95 -6.59 20.31 -78.24
CA LYS A 95 -7.88 21.02 -78.25
C LYS A 95 -7.97 22.08 -77.14
N SER A 96 -7.52 21.74 -75.92
CA SER A 96 -7.57 22.66 -74.79
C SER A 96 -6.63 23.84 -74.95
N LEU A 97 -5.41 23.60 -75.47
CA LEU A 97 -4.40 24.64 -75.68
C LEU A 97 -4.57 25.40 -77.01
N ARG A 98 -5.40 24.89 -77.93
CA ARG A 98 -5.66 25.45 -79.26
C ARG A 98 -4.38 25.65 -80.09
N VAL A 99 -3.51 24.63 -80.08
CA VAL A 99 -2.22 24.62 -80.78
C VAL A 99 -2.16 23.48 -81.80
N ASP A 100 -1.29 23.64 -82.80
CA ASP A 100 -1.03 22.66 -83.87
C ASP A 100 0.04 21.64 -83.47
N GLY A 101 0.84 21.91 -82.43
CA GLY A 101 1.84 20.97 -81.94
C GLY A 101 2.17 21.15 -80.46
N LEU A 102 2.73 20.08 -79.88
CA LEU A 102 3.08 20.01 -78.47
C LEU A 102 4.53 19.58 -78.30
N VAL A 103 5.25 20.25 -77.39
CA VAL A 103 6.58 19.86 -76.96
C VAL A 103 6.48 19.26 -75.56
N PHE A 104 6.71 17.95 -75.47
CA PHE A 104 6.86 17.22 -74.22
C PHE A 104 8.33 17.19 -73.84
N THR A 105 8.65 17.35 -72.55
CA THR A 105 10.03 17.23 -72.05
C THR A 105 10.05 16.44 -70.76
N THR A 106 10.89 15.43 -70.71
CA THR A 106 11.18 14.63 -69.52
C THR A 106 12.61 14.89 -69.07
N VAL A 107 12.77 15.25 -67.80
CA VAL A 107 14.06 15.40 -67.14
C VAL A 107 14.46 14.04 -66.59
N ASN A 108 15.31 13.33 -67.32
CA ASN A 108 15.67 11.95 -67.00
C ASN A 108 16.77 11.86 -65.92
N LYS A 109 17.57 12.92 -65.79
CA LYS A 109 18.62 13.01 -64.77
C LYS A 109 18.70 14.43 -64.24
N PHE A 110 18.63 14.55 -62.93
CA PHE A 110 18.77 15.81 -62.21
C PHE A 110 19.56 15.54 -60.93
N GLU A 111 20.88 15.46 -61.05
CA GLU A 111 21.76 14.99 -59.97
C GLU A 111 22.78 16.07 -59.57
N LYS A 112 23.00 16.17 -58.26
CA LYS A 112 24.14 16.86 -57.67
C LYS A 112 25.06 15.81 -57.06
N VAL A 113 26.22 15.59 -57.68
CA VAL A 113 27.18 14.58 -57.23
C VAL A 113 28.27 15.25 -56.41
N TYR A 114 28.48 14.77 -55.19
CA TYR A 114 29.53 15.24 -54.28
C TYR A 114 30.72 14.27 -54.28
N ALA A 115 31.93 14.80 -54.41
CA ALA A 115 33.17 14.06 -54.20
C ALA A 115 34.14 14.91 -53.38
N ALA A 116 34.26 14.66 -52.07
CA ALA A 116 35.08 15.48 -51.16
C ALA A 116 34.71 16.99 -51.21
N ALA A 117 35.66 17.91 -51.40
CA ALA A 117 35.42 19.36 -51.49
C ALA A 117 34.88 19.82 -52.88
N TYR A 118 34.30 18.91 -53.66
CA TYR A 118 33.98 19.09 -55.07
C TYR A 118 32.51 18.70 -55.35
N ALA A 119 31.81 19.50 -56.16
CA ALA A 119 30.45 19.20 -56.60
C ALA A 119 30.28 19.47 -58.11
N HIS A 120 29.53 18.64 -58.83
CA HIS A 120 29.10 18.93 -60.20
C HIS A 120 27.60 18.68 -60.39
N TYR A 121 26.99 19.44 -61.30
CA TYR A 121 25.60 19.27 -61.71
C TYR A 121 25.50 18.50 -63.00
N LYS A 122 24.54 17.59 -63.08
CA LYS A 122 24.20 16.86 -64.30
C LYS A 122 22.71 16.96 -64.58
N ILE A 123 22.38 17.56 -65.74
CA ILE A 123 21.02 17.66 -66.24
C ILE A 123 20.92 16.88 -67.55
N GLY A 124 19.94 15.99 -67.64
CA GLY A 124 19.59 15.24 -68.84
C GLY A 124 18.15 15.46 -69.23
N ILE A 125 17.91 15.92 -70.45
CA ILE A 125 16.56 16.12 -70.99
C ILE A 125 16.30 15.21 -72.19
N GLU A 126 15.06 14.75 -72.26
CA GLU A 126 14.49 14.05 -73.39
C GLU A 126 13.22 14.78 -73.81
N SER A 127 13.23 15.38 -75.00
CA SER A 127 12.15 16.21 -75.52
C SER A 127 11.57 15.63 -76.79
N GLN A 128 10.25 15.69 -76.95
CA GLN A 128 9.51 15.14 -78.08
C GLN A 128 8.60 16.22 -78.68
N LEU A 129 8.54 16.29 -80.01
CA LEU A 129 7.60 17.14 -80.75
C LEU A 129 6.48 16.27 -81.32
N TYR A 130 5.24 16.64 -81.00
CA TYR A 130 4.02 16.00 -81.48
C TYR A 130 3.27 16.92 -82.45
N ASP A 131 2.75 16.34 -83.52
CA ASP A 131 1.78 16.99 -84.40
C ASP A 131 0.37 16.72 -83.89
N CYS A 132 -0.41 17.78 -83.65
CA CYS A 132 -1.78 17.69 -83.17
C CYS A 132 -2.76 17.17 -84.24
N LYS A 133 -2.44 17.32 -85.54
CA LYS A 133 -3.30 16.80 -86.62
C LYS A 133 -3.24 15.28 -86.71
N GLN A 134 -2.03 14.72 -86.68
CA GLN A 134 -1.81 13.28 -86.73
C GLN A 134 -1.83 12.61 -85.35
N ALA A 135 -1.83 13.40 -84.28
CA ALA A 135 -1.72 12.95 -82.89
C ALA A 135 -0.56 11.97 -82.67
N LYS A 136 0.57 12.23 -83.32
CA LYS A 136 1.74 11.35 -83.35
C LYS A 136 3.01 12.13 -83.03
N GLN A 137 3.94 11.46 -82.37
CA GLN A 137 5.31 11.95 -82.23
C GLN A 137 5.97 12.01 -83.61
N ILE A 138 6.46 13.19 -83.98
CA ILE A 138 7.14 13.43 -85.26
C ILE A 138 8.65 13.61 -85.10
N TRP A 139 9.13 14.00 -83.92
CA TRP A 139 10.56 14.19 -83.66
C TRP A 139 10.93 14.03 -82.18
N GLN A 140 12.19 13.68 -81.89
CA GLN A 140 12.71 13.45 -80.54
C GLN A 140 14.15 13.95 -80.41
N PHE A 141 14.48 14.42 -79.21
CA PHE A 141 15.79 14.94 -78.83
C PHE A 141 16.18 14.40 -77.46
N LYS A 142 17.42 13.91 -77.33
CA LYS A 142 17.94 13.42 -76.06
C LYS A 142 19.36 13.94 -75.86
N GLN A 143 19.57 14.72 -74.80
CA GLN A 143 20.89 15.26 -74.50
C GLN A 143 21.13 15.43 -73.00
N GLU A 144 22.36 15.15 -72.57
CA GLU A 144 22.83 15.36 -71.20
C GLU A 144 23.98 16.38 -71.20
N LYS A 145 24.07 17.20 -70.15
CA LYS A 145 25.18 18.12 -69.92
C LYS A 145 25.59 18.11 -68.45
N THR A 146 26.89 18.21 -68.21
CA THR A 146 27.49 18.24 -66.87
C THR A 146 28.39 19.46 -66.74
N GLU A 147 28.30 20.17 -65.61
CA GLU A 147 29.10 21.36 -65.33
C GLU A 147 29.59 21.36 -63.88
N ARG A 148 30.84 21.79 -63.66
CA ARG A 148 31.63 21.59 -62.43
C ARG A 148 31.58 22.84 -61.55
N GLU A 149 31.43 22.70 -60.24
CA GLU A 149 31.69 23.77 -59.27
C GLU A 149 33.18 23.77 -58.87
N GLY A 150 33.86 24.89 -59.09
CA GLY A 150 35.23 25.13 -58.59
C GLY A 150 36.25 25.48 -59.70
N GLY A 151 36.69 26.74 -59.69
CA GLY A 151 37.74 27.28 -60.55
C GLY A 151 37.19 28.15 -61.68
N ILE A 152 37.69 29.39 -61.78
CA ILE A 152 37.32 30.43 -62.76
C ILE A 152 37.24 29.80 -64.16
N SER A 153 36.02 29.58 -64.65
CA SER A 153 35.81 29.11 -66.03
C SER A 153 36.15 30.28 -66.96
N ALA A 154 37.07 30.09 -67.89
CA ALA A 154 37.42 31.06 -68.93
C ALA A 154 36.30 31.25 -69.99
N ASN A 155 35.07 30.89 -69.65
CA ASN A 155 33.86 31.12 -70.45
C ASN A 155 33.16 32.39 -69.92
N PRO A 156 32.67 33.31 -70.77
CA PRO A 156 32.05 34.59 -70.38
C PRO A 156 31.02 34.55 -69.23
N LEU A 157 30.30 33.46 -69.01
CA LEU A 157 29.33 33.32 -67.91
C LEU A 157 29.97 33.09 -66.53
N GLY A 158 31.18 32.52 -66.47
CA GLY A 158 31.93 32.35 -65.22
C GLY A 158 32.30 33.68 -64.57
N ILE A 159 32.51 34.72 -65.39
CA ILE A 159 32.78 36.10 -64.96
C ILE A 159 31.50 36.76 -64.42
N LEU A 160 30.35 36.49 -65.04
CA LEU A 160 29.05 36.99 -64.57
C LEU A 160 28.63 36.38 -63.22
N ALA A 161 28.91 35.08 -63.02
CA ALA A 161 28.68 34.41 -61.75
C ALA A 161 29.55 34.97 -60.61
N THR A 162 30.77 35.43 -60.90
CA THR A 162 31.62 36.09 -59.89
C THR A 162 31.12 37.47 -59.44
N ALA A 163 30.32 38.16 -60.25
CA ALA A 163 29.76 39.47 -59.91
C ALA A 163 28.55 39.41 -58.95
N ILE A 164 28.01 38.22 -58.65
CA ILE A 164 26.81 38.04 -57.79
C ILE A 164 27.18 37.61 -56.34
N THR A 165 28.43 37.21 -56.07
CA THR A 165 29.06 36.96 -54.74
C THR A 165 28.16 36.49 -53.57
N SER A 166 27.95 35.17 -53.45
CA SER A 166 27.87 34.41 -52.20
C SER A 166 28.19 32.94 -52.51
N SER A 167 28.69 32.12 -51.58
CA SER A 167 29.07 30.71 -51.86
C SER A 167 27.89 29.81 -52.29
N ARG A 168 26.63 30.25 -52.09
CA ARG A 168 25.41 29.60 -52.61
C ARG A 168 25.13 29.95 -54.08
N VAL A 169 25.66 31.07 -54.59
CA VAL A 169 25.43 31.60 -55.96
C VAL A 169 25.91 30.63 -57.04
N LEU A 170 26.99 29.88 -56.80
CA LEU A 170 27.54 28.95 -57.80
C LEU A 170 26.58 27.80 -58.11
N THR A 171 25.86 27.30 -57.10
CA THR A 171 25.00 26.13 -57.26
C THR A 171 23.78 26.38 -58.17
N SER A 172 23.07 27.48 -57.94
CA SER A 172 21.84 27.79 -58.67
C SER A 172 22.12 28.42 -60.04
N ALA A 173 23.16 29.25 -60.16
CA ALA A 173 23.55 29.83 -61.44
C ALA A 173 24.05 28.76 -62.43
N VAL A 174 24.86 27.80 -61.96
CA VAL A 174 25.32 26.66 -62.79
C VAL A 174 24.15 25.81 -63.26
N ARG A 175 23.15 25.57 -62.40
CA ARG A 175 21.92 24.87 -62.77
C ARG A 175 21.17 25.61 -63.90
N LEU A 176 20.90 26.89 -63.72
CA LEU A 176 20.15 27.68 -64.71
C LEU A 176 20.89 27.75 -66.06
N GLN A 177 22.23 27.84 -66.03
CA GLN A 177 23.08 27.79 -67.22
C GLN A 177 23.01 26.44 -67.95
N LEU A 178 23.02 25.33 -67.22
CA LEU A 178 22.88 24.00 -67.82
C LEU A 178 21.54 23.85 -68.54
N SER A 179 20.45 24.33 -67.93
CA SER A 179 19.10 24.34 -68.50
C SER A 179 19.04 25.16 -69.80
N ASP A 180 19.53 26.39 -69.80
CA ASP A 180 19.58 27.26 -71.00
C ASP A 180 20.42 26.65 -72.12
N SER A 181 21.57 26.06 -71.81
CA SER A 181 22.43 25.42 -72.80
C SER A 181 21.77 24.21 -73.48
N LEU A 182 21.06 23.37 -72.71
CA LEU A 182 20.31 22.25 -73.25
C LEU A 182 19.14 22.73 -74.12
N ALA A 183 18.42 23.75 -73.68
CA ALA A 183 17.33 24.37 -74.43
C ALA A 183 17.77 24.95 -75.78
N ARG A 184 18.91 25.64 -75.85
CA ARG A 184 19.46 26.15 -77.14
C ARG A 184 19.84 25.04 -78.10
N LYS A 185 20.44 23.96 -77.59
CA LYS A 185 20.78 22.79 -78.42
C LYS A 185 19.51 22.14 -78.98
N PHE A 186 18.46 22.02 -78.16
CA PHE A 186 17.15 21.60 -78.60
C PHE A 186 16.61 22.53 -79.72
N ALA A 187 16.56 23.84 -79.50
CA ALA A 187 16.02 24.81 -80.47
C ALA A 187 16.82 24.91 -81.78
N ARG A 188 18.11 24.56 -81.77
CA ARG A 188 18.94 24.47 -82.99
C ARG A 188 18.60 23.24 -83.82
N LYS A 189 18.28 22.12 -83.18
CA LYS A 189 18.08 20.81 -83.83
C LYS A 189 16.63 20.49 -84.18
N VAL A 190 15.66 21.07 -83.47
CA VAL A 190 14.24 20.82 -83.73
C VAL A 190 13.89 21.20 -85.18
N PRO A 191 13.14 20.36 -85.92
CA PRO A 191 12.67 20.70 -87.27
C PRO A 191 11.75 21.92 -87.20
N LYS A 192 11.89 22.86 -88.13
CA LYS A 192 11.24 24.18 -88.09
C LYS A 192 10.26 24.33 -89.26
N PRO A 193 9.09 24.95 -89.06
CA PRO A 193 8.16 25.22 -90.15
C PRO A 193 8.75 26.26 -91.12
N THR A 194 8.44 26.12 -92.41
CA THR A 194 8.85 27.06 -93.46
C THR A 194 8.18 28.42 -93.22
N ALA A 195 8.99 29.49 -93.15
CA ALA A 195 8.46 30.84 -92.94
C ALA A 195 7.83 31.40 -94.24
N LEU A 196 6.54 31.70 -94.21
CA LEU A 196 5.84 32.38 -95.32
C LEU A 196 6.06 33.90 -95.31
N ILE A 197 6.44 34.47 -94.17
CA ILE A 197 6.78 35.89 -93.96
C ILE A 197 7.96 35.94 -92.98
N PRO A 198 9.03 36.72 -93.24
CA PRO A 198 10.10 36.90 -92.26
C PRO A 198 9.55 37.63 -91.03
N LYS A 199 9.37 36.90 -89.93
CA LYS A 199 9.11 37.46 -88.60
C LYS A 199 10.34 38.25 -88.17
N GLN A 200 10.18 39.50 -87.73
CA GLN A 200 11.30 40.28 -87.20
C GLN A 200 11.93 39.48 -86.05
N ALA A 201 13.25 39.28 -86.12
CA ALA A 201 13.94 38.49 -85.12
C ALA A 201 13.85 39.20 -83.76
N PRO A 202 13.46 38.49 -82.68
CA PRO A 202 13.51 39.07 -81.35
C PRO A 202 14.94 39.47 -80.99
N PRO A 203 15.13 40.39 -80.02
CA PRO A 203 16.45 40.71 -79.48
C PRO A 203 17.26 39.45 -79.17
N PHE A 204 18.50 39.42 -79.64
CA PHE A 204 19.41 38.32 -79.33
C PHE A 204 19.77 38.34 -77.84
N ILE A 205 19.39 37.29 -77.11
CA ILE A 205 19.69 37.13 -75.69
C ILE A 205 20.66 35.96 -75.56
N GLU A 206 21.86 36.24 -75.06
CA GLU A 206 22.88 35.23 -74.81
C GLU A 206 22.64 34.50 -73.49
N ALA A 207 22.34 35.22 -72.41
CA ALA A 207 22.08 34.63 -71.10
C ALA A 207 21.41 35.60 -70.12
N THR A 208 20.71 35.05 -69.11
CA THR A 208 20.17 35.78 -67.95
C THR A 208 20.56 35.07 -66.66
N LEU A 209 20.99 35.83 -65.65
CA LEU A 209 21.38 35.30 -64.34
C LEU A 209 20.80 36.16 -63.21
N THR A 210 20.42 35.52 -62.12
CA THR A 210 19.92 36.18 -60.90
C THR A 210 20.21 35.33 -59.66
N ASN A 211 20.32 35.97 -58.50
CA ASN A 211 20.38 35.28 -57.20
C ASN A 211 19.00 35.01 -56.59
N SER A 212 17.90 35.11 -57.34
CA SER A 212 16.53 34.98 -56.80
C SER A 212 16.30 33.75 -55.91
N THR A 213 16.99 32.64 -56.18
CA THR A 213 16.92 31.39 -55.42
C THR A 213 17.73 31.37 -54.11
N ASP A 214 18.51 32.41 -53.82
CA ASP A 214 19.34 32.50 -52.60
C ASP A 214 18.51 32.86 -51.36
N GLY A 215 17.30 33.35 -51.58
CA GLY A 215 16.35 33.72 -50.54
C GLY A 215 15.85 32.52 -49.69
N PRO A 216 15.02 32.78 -48.67
CA PRO A 216 14.27 34.02 -48.50
C PRO A 216 15.16 35.21 -48.10
N PHE A 217 15.00 36.33 -48.82
CA PHE A 217 15.72 37.57 -48.56
C PHE A 217 15.03 38.40 -47.48
N ARG A 218 15.80 39.06 -46.62
CA ARG A 218 15.30 40.03 -45.63
C ARG A 218 15.56 41.46 -46.06
N ALA A 219 14.98 42.41 -45.33
CA ALA A 219 15.21 43.84 -45.56
C ALA A 219 16.72 44.16 -45.51
N GLY A 220 17.20 44.88 -46.53
CA GLY A 220 18.62 45.22 -46.72
C GLY A 220 19.41 44.24 -47.59
N ASP A 221 18.89 43.03 -47.84
CA ASP A 221 19.54 42.10 -48.76
C ASP A 221 19.46 42.60 -50.22
N GLU A 222 20.35 42.09 -51.07
CA GLU A 222 20.46 42.51 -52.47
C GLU A 222 19.98 41.42 -53.43
N ILE A 223 19.10 41.79 -54.36
CA ILE A 223 18.73 40.98 -55.52
C ILE A 223 19.46 41.56 -56.73
N ARG A 224 20.23 40.72 -57.42
CA ARG A 224 20.99 41.10 -58.61
C ARG A 224 20.40 40.41 -59.83
N VAL A 225 20.28 41.16 -60.92
CA VAL A 225 19.80 40.66 -62.21
C VAL A 225 20.80 41.06 -63.29
N LEU A 226 21.29 40.08 -64.03
CA LEU A 226 22.23 40.24 -65.12
C LEU A 226 21.62 39.70 -66.41
N LEU A 227 21.78 40.43 -67.49
CA LEU A 227 21.36 40.05 -68.84
C LEU A 227 22.51 40.32 -69.81
N ARG A 228 22.91 39.32 -70.59
CA ARG A 228 23.83 39.49 -71.71
C ARG A 228 23.03 39.35 -73.01
N ALA A 229 22.96 40.42 -73.80
CA ALA A 229 22.10 40.50 -74.98
C ALA A 229 22.73 41.38 -76.07
N GLU A 230 22.08 41.52 -77.23
CA GLU A 230 22.54 42.47 -78.25
C GLU A 230 22.62 43.92 -77.70
N PRO A 231 23.57 44.75 -78.17
CA PRO A 231 23.70 46.14 -77.75
C PRO A 231 22.50 47.01 -78.15
N GLY A 232 22.25 48.06 -77.37
CA GLY A 232 21.29 49.13 -77.73
C GLY A 232 19.83 48.86 -77.36
N LEU A 233 19.57 47.85 -76.53
CA LEU A 233 18.27 47.57 -75.94
C LEU A 233 17.98 48.48 -74.74
N GLU A 234 16.72 48.88 -74.59
CA GLU A 234 16.16 49.35 -73.33
C GLU A 234 15.68 48.14 -72.52
N VAL A 235 16.26 47.95 -71.34
CA VAL A 235 16.01 46.77 -70.51
C VAL A 235 15.55 47.21 -69.12
N LYS A 236 14.45 46.61 -68.67
CA LYS A 236 13.91 46.79 -67.32
C LYS A 236 13.43 45.44 -66.77
N PHE A 237 13.40 45.27 -65.44
CA PHE A 237 12.90 44.06 -64.80
C PHE A 237 11.87 44.36 -63.72
N ARG A 238 11.06 43.37 -63.40
CA ARG A 238 10.12 43.37 -62.27
C ARG A 238 10.06 42.00 -61.61
N PHE A 239 9.58 41.95 -60.38
CA PHE A 239 9.26 40.73 -59.65
C PHE A 239 7.97 40.93 -58.84
N GLY A 240 7.28 39.85 -58.49
CA GLY A 240 6.02 39.95 -57.75
C GLY A 240 4.82 40.33 -58.62
N HIS A 241 3.70 40.63 -57.95
CA HIS A 241 2.43 41.01 -58.59
C HIS A 241 2.30 42.52 -58.86
N GLN A 242 3.36 43.30 -58.64
CA GLN A 242 3.37 44.74 -58.89
C GLN A 242 3.56 44.99 -60.39
N VAL A 243 2.45 45.12 -61.12
CA VAL A 243 2.42 45.21 -62.59
C VAL A 243 3.13 46.47 -63.12
N ASP A 244 3.22 47.53 -62.30
CA ASP A 244 3.70 48.84 -62.73
C ASP A 244 5.09 49.24 -62.18
N GLN A 245 5.73 48.40 -61.35
CA GLN A 245 7.05 48.70 -60.79
C GLN A 245 8.15 48.04 -61.61
N TRP A 246 8.69 48.79 -62.57
CA TRP A 246 9.82 48.37 -63.39
C TRP A 246 11.12 49.02 -62.92
N HIS A 247 12.17 48.22 -62.82
CA HIS A 247 13.51 48.65 -62.46
C HIS A 247 14.40 48.62 -63.70
N ALA A 248 14.98 49.78 -64.04
CA ALA A 248 15.88 49.88 -65.19
C ALA A 248 17.15 49.03 -64.98
N MET A 249 17.64 48.45 -66.08
CA MET A 249 18.94 47.79 -66.15
C MET A 249 19.86 48.63 -67.02
N HIS A 250 21.09 48.82 -66.57
CA HIS A 250 22.08 49.66 -67.25
C HIS A 250 23.07 48.81 -68.02
N ALA A 251 23.43 49.22 -69.24
CA ALA A 251 24.48 48.59 -70.02
C ALA A 251 25.86 49.00 -69.48
N GLU A 252 26.72 48.04 -69.14
CA GLU A 252 28.05 48.28 -68.55
C GLU A 252 29.17 48.18 -69.60
N THR A 253 29.26 47.04 -70.30
CA THR A 253 30.35 46.73 -71.25
C THR A 253 29.82 46.02 -72.48
N SER A 254 30.44 46.26 -73.65
CA SER A 254 30.12 45.56 -74.90
C SER A 254 31.33 44.78 -75.40
N GLU A 255 31.14 43.51 -75.75
CA GLU A 255 32.21 42.59 -76.15
C GLU A 255 31.82 41.81 -77.40
N ALA A 256 32.80 41.49 -78.24
CA ALA A 256 32.63 40.63 -79.40
C ALA A 256 32.82 39.15 -79.00
N ILE A 257 31.81 38.31 -79.23
CA ILE A 257 31.85 36.86 -79.03
C ILE A 257 32.00 36.14 -80.37
N SER A 258 32.89 35.15 -80.44
CA SER A 258 33.03 34.26 -81.60
C SER A 258 32.45 32.89 -81.28
N GLU A 259 31.33 32.51 -81.91
CA GLU A 259 30.79 31.15 -81.80
C GLU A 259 31.64 30.18 -82.64
N GLY A 260 32.19 29.13 -82.02
CA GLY A 260 32.82 28.01 -82.72
C GLY A 260 31.75 27.07 -83.28
N THR A 261 31.65 26.97 -84.60
CA THR A 261 30.95 25.87 -85.27
C THR A 261 31.84 24.62 -85.21
N SER A 262 31.23 23.44 -85.13
CA SER A 262 31.91 22.14 -85.04
C SER A 262 32.81 21.81 -86.24
N ASP A 263 32.76 22.61 -87.31
CA ASP A 263 33.45 22.33 -88.58
C ASP A 263 34.58 23.33 -88.88
N GLY A 264 34.99 24.17 -87.91
CA GLY A 264 36.28 24.88 -87.91
C GLY A 264 36.52 25.95 -88.99
N ILE A 265 35.65 26.15 -89.98
CA ILE A 265 35.99 26.94 -91.18
C ILE A 265 35.22 28.28 -91.32
N ASN A 266 34.24 28.63 -90.46
CA ASN A 266 33.66 29.99 -90.46
C ASN A 266 33.27 30.45 -89.05
N LYS A 267 33.98 31.45 -88.51
CA LYS A 267 33.67 32.12 -87.23
C LYS A 267 32.74 33.30 -87.47
N LYS A 268 31.50 33.21 -86.99
CA LYS A 268 30.58 34.36 -86.95
C LYS A 268 30.80 35.12 -85.65
N THR A 269 31.29 36.35 -85.76
CA THR A 269 31.49 37.25 -84.62
C THR A 269 30.19 38.01 -84.35
N THR A 270 29.64 37.88 -83.14
CA THR A 270 28.43 38.58 -82.69
C THR A 270 28.82 39.51 -81.54
N THR A 271 28.36 40.75 -81.51
CA THR A 271 28.61 41.68 -80.40
C THR A 271 27.48 41.59 -79.38
N VAL A 272 27.82 41.57 -78.09
CA VAL A 272 26.87 41.51 -76.96
C VAL A 272 27.22 42.57 -75.91
N SER A 273 26.21 43.11 -75.23
CA SER A 273 26.34 44.00 -74.09
C SER A 273 25.84 43.34 -72.81
N LEU A 274 26.52 43.62 -71.70
CA LEU A 274 26.08 43.25 -70.36
C LEU A 274 25.18 44.34 -69.78
N TYR A 275 23.95 43.96 -69.43
CA TYR A 275 23.00 44.75 -68.67
C TYR A 275 22.96 44.25 -67.23
N SER A 276 23.10 45.15 -66.26
CA SER A 276 23.04 44.82 -64.84
C SER A 276 22.04 45.71 -64.10
N SER A 277 21.47 45.17 -63.02
CA SER A 277 20.76 45.98 -62.03
C SER A 277 20.80 45.32 -60.65
N ARG A 278 20.71 46.16 -59.62
CA ARG A 278 20.70 45.79 -58.21
C ARG A 278 19.47 46.37 -57.54
N TYR A 279 18.69 45.50 -56.89
CA TYR A 279 17.57 45.87 -56.04
C TYR A 279 17.90 45.59 -54.58
N VAL A 280 17.71 46.56 -53.69
CA VAL A 280 17.85 46.38 -52.24
C VAL A 280 16.46 46.17 -51.66
N VAL A 281 16.26 45.04 -50.99
CA VAL A 281 14.98 44.67 -50.38
C VAL A 281 14.59 45.68 -49.32
N LYS A 282 13.38 46.22 -49.42
CA LYS A 282 12.79 47.16 -48.46
C LYS A 282 11.84 46.42 -47.52
N MET A 283 11.54 47.04 -46.38
CA MET A 283 10.47 46.56 -45.50
C MET A 283 9.14 46.50 -46.26
N HIS A 284 8.41 45.40 -46.08
CA HIS A 284 7.13 45.09 -46.76
C HIS A 284 7.23 44.70 -48.24
N ASP A 285 8.43 44.41 -48.77
CA ASP A 285 8.60 43.78 -50.09
C ASP A 285 8.27 42.27 -50.08
N ASP A 286 7.50 41.80 -49.09
CA ASP A 286 7.23 40.38 -48.85
C ASP A 286 6.57 39.73 -50.09
N VAL A 287 7.27 38.77 -50.69
CA VAL A 287 6.78 37.99 -51.83
C VAL A 287 7.20 36.54 -51.65
N ALA A 288 6.35 35.60 -52.05
CA ALA A 288 6.64 34.17 -51.95
C ALA A 288 6.66 33.53 -53.34
N GLN A 289 7.76 32.86 -53.68
CA GLN A 289 7.90 32.04 -54.89
C GLN A 289 7.53 32.77 -56.19
N THR A 290 7.91 34.05 -56.33
CA THR A 290 7.60 34.85 -57.52
C THR A 290 8.72 34.83 -58.56
N GLY A 291 8.40 34.96 -59.84
CA GLY A 291 9.39 35.02 -60.92
C GLY A 291 9.89 36.45 -61.20
N ILE A 292 11.09 36.54 -61.78
CA ILE A 292 11.60 37.81 -62.34
C ILE A 292 11.27 37.85 -63.82
N VAL A 293 10.76 38.99 -64.31
CA VAL A 293 10.44 39.20 -65.72
C VAL A 293 11.21 40.40 -66.24
N LEU A 294 11.96 40.23 -67.33
CA LEU A 294 12.60 41.32 -68.06
C LEU A 294 11.65 41.83 -69.14
N HIS A 295 11.69 43.12 -69.43
CA HIS A 295 11.11 43.72 -70.61
C HIS A 295 12.24 44.33 -71.45
N LEU A 296 12.41 43.82 -72.66
CA LEU A 296 13.46 44.22 -73.59
C LEU A 296 12.85 44.90 -74.79
N GLN A 297 13.32 46.09 -75.14
CA GLN A 297 12.81 46.84 -76.27
C GLN A 297 13.93 47.40 -77.14
N LYS A 298 13.81 47.16 -78.45
CA LYS A 298 14.66 47.79 -79.47
C LYS A 298 14.03 49.09 -79.93
N LYS A 299 14.86 50.06 -80.32
CA LYS A 299 14.39 51.36 -80.80
C LYS A 299 13.39 51.19 -81.96
N HIS A 300 12.17 51.74 -81.80
CA HIS A 300 11.05 51.63 -82.75
C HIS A 300 10.47 50.22 -82.97
N GLN A 301 10.65 49.30 -82.03
CA GLN A 301 10.00 47.98 -82.05
C GLN A 301 9.14 47.77 -80.80
N ALA A 302 8.20 46.83 -80.89
CA ALA A 302 7.43 46.37 -79.74
C ALA A 302 8.37 45.63 -78.77
N GLY A 303 8.23 45.92 -77.47
CA GLY A 303 8.99 45.22 -76.43
C GLY A 303 8.57 43.76 -76.27
N ILE A 304 9.51 42.93 -75.82
CA ILE A 304 9.25 41.54 -75.45
C ILE A 304 9.41 41.36 -73.94
N GLU A 305 8.55 40.54 -73.34
CA GLU A 305 8.74 40.07 -71.97
C GLU A 305 9.52 38.76 -71.97
N TRP A 306 10.55 38.68 -71.12
CA TRP A 306 11.40 37.53 -70.96
C TRP A 306 11.41 37.08 -69.49
N PRO A 307 10.71 35.99 -69.16
CA PRO A 307 10.73 35.44 -67.82
C PRO A 307 12.09 34.79 -67.53
N VAL A 308 12.69 35.17 -66.41
CA VAL A 308 13.98 34.66 -65.94
C VAL A 308 13.74 33.40 -65.10
N PRO A 309 14.45 32.29 -65.39
CA PRO A 309 14.44 31.11 -64.53
C PRO A 309 14.86 31.41 -63.08
N GLY A 310 14.26 30.71 -62.12
CA GLY A 310 14.44 30.93 -60.67
C GLY A 310 13.29 31.68 -59.99
N ARG A 311 13.00 31.30 -58.73
CA ARG A 311 11.94 31.86 -57.90
C ARG A 311 12.50 32.66 -56.73
N LEU A 312 11.97 33.87 -56.56
CA LEU A 312 12.30 34.81 -55.51
C LEU A 312 11.35 34.66 -54.32
N THR A 313 11.91 34.62 -53.11
CA THR A 313 11.17 34.76 -51.86
C THR A 313 11.77 35.88 -51.02
N ILE A 314 10.94 36.77 -50.49
CA ILE A 314 11.32 37.86 -49.60
C ILE A 314 10.47 37.75 -48.32
N ILE A 315 11.12 37.76 -47.15
CA ILE A 315 10.50 37.81 -45.82
C ILE A 315 11.21 38.90 -45.02
N THR A 316 10.50 40.00 -44.77
CA THR A 316 11.02 41.22 -44.13
C THR A 316 10.51 41.42 -42.70
N GLN A 317 9.41 40.76 -42.34
CA GLN A 317 8.82 40.87 -41.01
C GLN A 317 9.41 39.83 -40.06
N ALA A 318 9.88 40.29 -38.91
CA ALA A 318 10.38 39.40 -37.87
C ALA A 318 9.26 38.54 -37.25
N PRO A 319 9.56 37.32 -36.80
CA PRO A 319 8.62 36.50 -36.04
C PRO A 319 8.11 37.19 -34.76
N LEU A 320 6.95 36.76 -34.29
CA LEU A 320 6.43 37.19 -32.99
C LEU A 320 7.31 36.69 -31.84
N ALA A 321 7.40 37.47 -30.76
CA ALA A 321 8.09 37.08 -29.54
C ALA A 321 7.50 35.78 -28.96
N VAL A 322 8.37 34.92 -28.43
CA VAL A 322 7.99 33.61 -27.85
C VAL A 322 6.98 33.79 -26.73
N GLN A 323 5.88 33.04 -26.77
CA GLN A 323 4.81 33.13 -25.77
C GLN A 323 4.90 32.00 -24.74
N LYS A 324 4.42 32.27 -23.52
CA LYS A 324 4.38 31.31 -22.39
C LYS A 324 5.72 30.66 -22.10
N LEU A 325 6.80 31.44 -22.11
CA LEU A 325 8.10 30.95 -21.68
C LEU A 325 8.07 30.66 -20.18
N THR A 326 8.29 29.40 -19.83
CA THR A 326 8.47 28.95 -18.45
C THR A 326 9.78 28.19 -18.34
N GLY A 327 10.32 28.13 -17.12
CA GLY A 327 11.49 27.34 -16.82
C GLY A 327 11.29 26.59 -15.51
N ILE A 328 11.78 25.36 -15.47
CA ILE A 328 11.72 24.49 -14.29
C ILE A 328 13.15 24.09 -13.98
N HIS A 329 13.56 24.28 -12.73
CA HIS A 329 14.83 23.80 -12.22
C HIS A 329 14.68 22.36 -11.71
N GLU A 330 15.56 21.48 -12.16
CA GLU A 330 15.70 20.08 -11.76
C GLU A 330 17.07 19.88 -11.06
N SER A 331 17.45 18.63 -10.73
CA SER A 331 18.67 18.30 -9.97
C SER A 331 19.97 18.96 -10.46
N ASP A 332 20.12 19.03 -11.77
CA ASP A 332 21.37 19.34 -12.47
C ASP A 332 21.13 20.12 -13.77
N GLN A 333 19.88 20.50 -14.03
CA GLN A 333 19.50 21.20 -15.25
C GLN A 333 18.35 22.18 -15.04
N VAL A 334 18.23 23.14 -15.96
CA VAL A 334 17.02 23.92 -16.14
C VAL A 334 16.39 23.54 -17.47
N THR A 335 15.13 23.14 -17.41
CA THR A 335 14.33 22.85 -18.60
C THR A 335 13.41 24.03 -18.91
N LEU A 336 13.66 24.70 -20.03
CA LEU A 336 12.82 25.76 -20.58
C LEU A 336 11.77 25.17 -21.50
N HIS A 337 10.55 25.70 -21.41
CA HIS A 337 9.43 25.35 -22.28
C HIS A 337 8.72 26.61 -22.76
N TRP A 338 8.24 26.59 -24.01
CA TRP A 338 7.41 27.66 -24.53
C TRP A 338 6.35 27.15 -25.51
N GLN A 339 5.38 28.00 -25.83
CA GLN A 339 4.33 27.69 -26.77
C GLN A 339 4.90 27.66 -28.21
N LYS A 340 4.65 26.56 -28.93
CA LYS A 340 5.02 26.42 -30.33
C LYS A 340 4.25 27.45 -31.18
N GLN A 341 4.98 28.30 -31.92
CA GLN A 341 4.40 29.42 -32.68
C GLN A 341 4.14 29.10 -34.15
N ASP A 342 4.92 28.20 -34.74
CA ASP A 342 4.76 27.81 -36.14
C ASP A 342 4.42 26.33 -36.27
N LYS A 343 3.38 26.01 -37.04
CA LYS A 343 2.93 24.65 -37.33
C LYS A 343 3.88 23.90 -38.28
N GLN A 344 4.67 24.62 -39.08
CA GLN A 344 5.51 24.05 -40.14
C GLN A 344 7.01 23.98 -39.79
N ASN A 345 7.40 24.19 -38.52
CA ASN A 345 8.80 24.15 -38.03
C ASN A 345 9.78 25.02 -38.85
N GLN A 346 9.35 26.19 -39.30
CA GLN A 346 10.19 27.12 -40.05
C GLN A 346 10.96 28.09 -39.15
N LEU A 347 10.72 28.05 -37.84
CA LEU A 347 11.39 28.88 -36.85
C LEU A 347 12.48 28.11 -36.12
N ARG A 348 13.60 28.79 -35.89
CA ARG A 348 14.68 28.39 -35.00
C ARG A 348 14.65 29.27 -33.76
N TYR A 349 14.90 28.71 -32.60
CA TYR A 349 14.92 29.44 -31.33
C TYR A 349 16.35 29.56 -30.82
N GLN A 350 16.81 30.79 -30.61
CA GLN A 350 18.08 31.08 -29.94
C GLN A 350 17.82 31.21 -28.45
N VAL A 351 18.55 30.43 -27.65
CA VAL A 351 18.44 30.45 -26.19
C VAL A 351 19.72 31.05 -25.61
N SER A 352 19.54 32.07 -24.77
CA SER A 352 20.63 32.77 -24.09
C SER A 352 20.37 32.82 -22.58
N ARG A 353 21.45 32.87 -21.79
CA ARG A 353 21.39 32.95 -20.33
C ARG A 353 22.32 34.04 -19.82
N ALA A 354 21.87 34.80 -18.83
CA ALA A 354 22.72 35.67 -18.02
C ALA A 354 22.72 35.20 -16.57
N ASP A 355 23.88 35.24 -15.92
CA ASP A 355 23.97 35.23 -14.46
C ASP A 355 23.48 36.59 -13.95
N GLU A 356 22.57 36.62 -12.97
CA GLU A 356 21.98 37.87 -12.47
C GLU A 356 23.04 38.80 -11.86
N GLU A 357 24.10 38.25 -11.24
CA GLU A 357 25.17 39.05 -10.67
C GLU A 357 26.09 39.65 -11.74
N GLU A 358 26.35 38.92 -12.83
CA GLU A 358 27.25 39.36 -13.91
C GLU A 358 26.52 40.18 -15.01
N GLY A 359 25.22 39.97 -15.17
CA GLY A 359 24.33 40.68 -16.10
C GLY A 359 24.56 40.41 -17.60
N ARG A 360 25.62 39.69 -18.00
CA ARG A 360 25.95 39.43 -19.40
C ARG A 360 25.28 38.15 -19.92
N TYR A 361 24.54 38.27 -21.02
CA TYR A 361 23.98 37.11 -21.72
C TYR A 361 25.04 36.37 -22.54
N ILE A 362 25.10 35.04 -22.37
CA ILE A 362 25.81 34.11 -23.24
C ILE A 362 24.79 33.30 -24.06
N ILE A 363 25.13 32.99 -25.31
CA ILE A 363 24.33 32.11 -26.15
C ILE A 363 24.60 30.67 -25.70
N LEU A 364 23.56 29.95 -25.29
CA LEU A 364 23.65 28.54 -24.91
C LEU A 364 23.55 27.65 -26.14
N GLY A 365 22.66 27.99 -27.07
CA GLY A 365 22.47 27.22 -28.29
C GLY A 365 21.26 27.65 -29.11
N ASN A 366 21.06 26.93 -30.21
CA ASN A 366 19.89 27.07 -31.09
C ASN A 366 19.12 25.76 -31.13
N THR A 367 17.79 25.81 -31.17
CA THR A 367 16.93 24.63 -31.24
C THR A 367 15.73 24.87 -32.15
N GLU A 368 15.26 23.84 -32.85
CA GLU A 368 14.01 23.86 -33.62
C GLU A 368 12.83 23.32 -32.79
N LEU A 369 13.11 22.83 -31.58
CA LEU A 369 12.11 22.38 -30.62
C LEU A 369 11.61 23.55 -29.76
N ASN A 370 10.40 23.42 -29.21
CA ASN A 370 9.84 24.39 -28.27
C ASN A 370 10.27 24.15 -26.80
N ARG A 371 11.44 23.52 -26.63
CA ARG A 371 12.05 23.18 -25.34
C ARG A 371 13.58 23.25 -25.44
N TYR A 372 14.23 23.56 -24.33
CA TYR A 372 15.68 23.58 -24.20
C TYR A 372 16.10 23.13 -22.80
N SER A 373 17.17 22.33 -22.69
CA SER A 373 17.75 21.96 -21.40
C SER A 373 19.16 22.57 -21.28
N ASP A 374 19.40 23.27 -20.18
CA ASP A 374 20.70 23.81 -19.80
C ASP A 374 21.27 23.04 -18.60
N THR A 375 22.37 22.32 -18.81
CA THR A 375 23.08 21.51 -17.81
C THR A 375 24.36 22.18 -17.29
N THR A 376 24.61 23.44 -17.66
CA THR A 376 25.91 24.13 -17.41
C THR A 376 25.85 25.08 -16.20
N LEU A 377 25.00 24.74 -15.24
CA LEU A 377 24.59 25.64 -14.17
C LEU A 377 25.45 25.51 -12.92
N SER A 378 25.60 26.62 -12.20
CA SER A 378 26.10 26.62 -10.83
C SER A 378 24.93 26.65 -9.85
N HIS A 379 25.02 25.85 -8.79
CA HIS A 379 24.01 25.80 -7.74
C HIS A 379 23.96 27.09 -6.90
N GLY A 380 22.78 27.48 -6.44
CA GLY A 380 22.59 28.65 -5.56
C GLY A 380 22.68 29.99 -6.28
N LYS A 381 22.65 30.01 -7.61
CA LYS A 381 22.72 31.23 -8.43
C LYS A 381 21.36 31.58 -9.03
N THR A 382 21.14 32.86 -9.31
CA THR A 382 20.01 33.28 -10.13
C THR A 382 20.45 33.43 -11.58
N TYR A 383 19.68 32.85 -12.49
CA TYR A 383 19.86 33.00 -13.93
C TYR A 383 18.64 33.64 -14.58
N ILE A 384 18.88 34.49 -15.58
CA ILE A 384 17.85 35.03 -16.47
C ILE A 384 18.02 34.39 -17.84
N TYR A 385 17.02 33.64 -18.26
CA TYR A 385 16.99 33.01 -19.58
C TYR A 385 16.19 33.86 -20.55
N ARG A 386 16.63 33.88 -21.80
CA ARG A 386 16.02 34.62 -22.88
C ARG A 386 15.89 33.74 -24.11
N VAL A 387 14.74 33.78 -24.77
CA VAL A 387 14.47 33.04 -26.02
C VAL A 387 14.00 33.99 -27.10
N GLU A 388 14.64 33.90 -28.27
CA GLU A 388 14.35 34.68 -29.47
C GLU A 388 14.02 33.72 -30.63
N ALA A 389 12.95 34.00 -31.37
CA ALA A 389 12.58 33.23 -32.57
C ALA A 389 13.24 33.84 -33.81
N GLN A 390 13.79 33.00 -34.67
CA GLN A 390 14.45 33.34 -35.92
C GLN A 390 13.79 32.62 -37.09
N ASP A 391 13.44 33.35 -38.15
CA ASP A 391 12.90 32.75 -39.38
C ASP A 391 14.00 32.29 -40.35
N LYS A 392 13.59 31.73 -41.50
CA LYS A 392 14.50 31.28 -42.56
C LYS A 392 15.29 32.41 -43.25
N ALA A 393 14.78 33.65 -43.22
CA ALA A 393 15.47 34.82 -43.77
C ALA A 393 16.48 35.41 -42.76
N GLY A 394 16.46 34.92 -41.51
CA GLY A 394 17.32 35.37 -40.43
C GLY A 394 16.79 36.60 -39.68
N ASN A 395 15.50 36.94 -39.81
CA ASN A 395 14.88 37.97 -38.97
C ASN A 395 14.67 37.41 -37.56
N ILE A 396 14.95 38.23 -36.54
CA ILE A 396 14.92 37.83 -35.12
C ILE A 396 13.78 38.56 -34.41
N SER A 397 12.99 37.83 -33.63
CA SER A 397 11.89 38.38 -32.82
C SER A 397 12.38 39.26 -31.68
N ILE A 398 11.47 40.03 -31.09
CA ILE A 398 11.69 40.56 -29.73
C ILE A 398 11.88 39.36 -28.78
N SER A 399 12.76 39.54 -27.78
CA SER A 399 13.13 38.49 -26.84
C SER A 399 12.11 38.31 -25.71
N SER A 400 11.83 37.08 -25.33
CA SER A 400 11.07 36.74 -24.11
C SER A 400 12.00 36.20 -23.04
N ALA A 401 11.81 36.60 -21.78
CA ALA A 401 12.70 36.22 -20.68
C ALA A 401 11.99 35.60 -19.47
N VAL A 402 12.70 34.75 -18.72
CA VAL A 402 12.26 34.15 -17.47
C VAL A 402 13.41 34.13 -16.46
N ARG A 403 13.13 34.50 -15.21
CA ARG A 403 14.10 34.51 -14.09
C ARG A 403 13.94 33.23 -13.27
N LEU A 404 15.05 32.54 -12.98
CA LEU A 404 15.07 31.27 -12.26
C LEU A 404 16.19 31.28 -11.21
N VAL A 405 15.92 30.70 -10.03
CA VAL A 405 16.92 30.51 -8.97
C VAL A 405 17.25 29.02 -8.91
N THR A 406 18.53 28.67 -9.04
CA THR A 406 18.98 27.28 -8.91
C THR A 406 19.12 26.93 -7.43
N GLU A 407 18.40 25.90 -6.99
CA GLU A 407 18.57 25.38 -5.63
C GLU A 407 19.86 24.55 -5.52
N ARG A 408 20.45 24.52 -4.32
CA ARG A 408 21.62 23.71 -4.02
C ARG A 408 21.17 22.34 -3.51
N PHE A 409 21.38 21.32 -4.34
CA PHE A 409 21.22 19.93 -3.92
C PHE A 409 22.36 19.52 -2.99
N GLY A 410 22.05 18.69 -1.98
CA GLY A 410 23.06 18.15 -1.08
C GLY A 410 24.04 17.19 -1.78
N PRO A 411 25.07 16.69 -1.07
CA PRO A 411 25.32 16.84 0.37
C PRO A 411 25.80 18.24 0.76
N THR A 412 25.26 18.77 1.86
CA THR A 412 25.64 20.08 2.42
C THR A 412 26.49 19.89 3.68
N ASN A 413 27.72 20.38 3.72
CA ASN A 413 28.53 20.30 4.94
C ASN A 413 28.17 21.44 5.92
N LEU A 414 27.81 21.08 7.15
CA LEU A 414 27.58 22.01 8.28
C LEU A 414 28.75 21.89 9.26
N ASN A 415 29.87 22.57 8.95
CA ASN A 415 31.11 22.50 9.75
C ASN A 415 31.39 23.77 10.57
N ASN A 416 30.55 24.81 10.45
CA ASN A 416 30.70 26.08 11.16
C ASN A 416 29.51 26.30 12.11
N ASP A 417 29.71 27.14 13.12
CA ASP A 417 28.64 27.58 14.00
C ASP A 417 27.51 28.28 13.22
N ILE A 418 26.28 28.01 13.62
CA ILE A 418 25.07 28.60 13.06
C ILE A 418 24.80 29.90 13.81
N ARG A 419 25.12 31.02 13.16
CA ARG A 419 25.06 32.37 13.76
C ARG A 419 23.80 33.16 13.42
N ASN A 420 23.12 32.78 12.35
CA ASN A 420 21.89 33.43 11.87
C ASN A 420 20.79 32.37 11.73
N ASP A 421 19.54 32.83 11.65
CA ASP A 421 18.41 31.96 11.33
C ASP A 421 18.67 31.17 10.05
N THR A 422 18.54 29.85 10.15
CA THR A 422 18.94 28.91 9.11
C THR A 422 17.85 27.87 8.88
N LEU A 423 17.46 27.69 7.63
CA LEU A 423 16.51 26.66 7.18
C LEU A 423 17.26 25.55 6.44
N LEU A 424 17.17 24.31 6.95
CA LEU A 424 17.64 23.10 6.28
C LEU A 424 16.50 22.50 5.46
N LYS A 425 16.58 22.61 4.14
CA LYS A 425 15.61 22.07 3.19
C LYS A 425 15.87 20.60 2.88
N ALA A 426 14.83 19.83 2.55
CA ALA A 426 14.98 18.41 2.18
C ALA A 426 15.96 18.21 1.01
N ILE A 427 15.91 19.11 0.02
CA ILE A 427 16.75 19.10 -1.18
C ILE A 427 18.25 19.25 -0.90
N GLY A 428 18.62 19.88 0.22
CA GLY A 428 20.01 20.09 0.63
C GLY A 428 20.64 18.89 1.35
N SER A 429 19.87 17.80 1.49
CA SER A 429 20.29 16.57 2.16
C SER A 429 21.30 15.73 1.37
N PRO A 430 22.20 14.99 2.03
CA PRO A 430 22.39 14.97 3.47
C PRO A 430 23.17 16.19 3.98
N TYR A 431 22.77 16.70 5.15
CA TYR A 431 23.51 17.70 5.91
C TYR A 431 24.56 17.01 6.78
N ARG A 432 25.85 17.21 6.48
CA ARG A 432 26.95 16.50 7.14
C ARG A 432 27.61 17.36 8.20
N ILE A 433 27.57 16.90 9.45
CA ILE A 433 28.23 17.53 10.61
C ILE A 433 29.44 16.66 10.97
N LYS A 434 30.65 17.16 10.69
CA LYS A 434 31.89 16.40 10.88
C LYS A 434 32.59 16.66 12.22
N SER A 435 32.20 17.72 12.91
CA SER A 435 32.81 18.17 14.16
C SER A 435 31.74 18.74 15.08
N LYS A 436 32.15 19.24 16.24
CA LYS A 436 31.29 20.03 17.10
C LYS A 436 30.92 21.36 16.41
N ILE A 437 29.63 21.67 16.33
CA ILE A 437 29.09 22.96 15.88
C ILE A 437 28.11 23.53 16.92
N THR A 438 28.00 24.84 16.98
CA THR A 438 27.14 25.55 17.92
C THR A 438 26.07 26.36 17.19
N LEU A 439 24.80 26.18 17.57
CA LEU A 439 23.72 27.10 17.27
C LEU A 439 23.67 28.15 18.39
N ILE A 440 24.04 29.39 18.08
CA ILE A 440 24.13 30.46 19.09
C ILE A 440 22.75 30.89 19.60
N GLN A 441 22.70 31.53 20.77
CA GLN A 441 21.46 31.87 21.48
C GLN A 441 20.45 32.72 20.67
N SER A 442 20.95 33.61 19.80
CA SER A 442 20.10 34.50 18.99
C SER A 442 19.59 33.87 17.69
N ALA A 443 20.03 32.66 17.34
CA ALA A 443 19.74 32.03 16.05
C ALA A 443 18.70 30.91 16.19
N LYS A 444 17.93 30.71 15.13
CA LYS A 444 16.97 29.61 14.97
C LYS A 444 17.42 28.64 13.88
N LEU A 445 17.30 27.35 14.14
CA LEU A 445 17.50 26.29 13.17
C LEU A 445 16.18 25.61 12.86
N GLU A 446 15.68 25.82 11.65
CA GLU A 446 14.49 25.16 11.13
C GLU A 446 14.88 24.02 10.19
N ILE A 447 14.22 22.88 10.31
CA ILE A 447 14.50 21.69 9.50
C ILE A 447 13.20 21.21 8.86
N GLU A 448 13.21 21.19 7.52
CA GLU A 448 12.07 20.79 6.69
C GLU A 448 11.86 19.26 6.70
N ALA A 449 10.60 18.85 6.54
CA ALA A 449 10.22 17.44 6.38
C ALA A 449 11.02 16.74 5.27
N GLY A 450 11.53 15.53 5.55
CA GLY A 450 12.35 14.74 4.63
C GLY A 450 13.83 15.09 4.63
N ALA A 451 14.29 16.06 5.42
CA ALA A 451 15.71 16.35 5.56
C ALA A 451 16.47 15.21 6.26
N LEU A 452 17.69 14.93 5.78
CA LEU A 452 18.61 13.95 6.34
C LEU A 452 19.86 14.65 6.89
N ILE A 453 20.18 14.42 8.16
CA ILE A 453 21.35 14.94 8.87
C ILE A 453 22.26 13.77 9.24
N GLU A 454 23.51 13.84 8.80
CA GLU A 454 24.56 12.84 9.02
C GLU A 454 25.64 13.39 9.95
N PHE A 455 25.88 12.71 11.06
CA PHE A 455 26.99 13.01 11.96
C PHE A 455 28.16 12.08 11.71
N ALA A 456 29.37 12.63 11.67
CA ALA A 456 30.58 11.83 11.80
C ALA A 456 30.74 11.33 13.26
N PRO A 457 31.49 10.24 13.51
CA PRO A 457 31.75 9.76 14.85
C PRO A 457 32.29 10.84 15.79
N GLY A 458 31.64 11.02 16.95
CA GLY A 458 31.99 12.04 17.95
C GLY A 458 31.57 13.48 17.62
N ALA A 459 30.90 13.71 16.47
CA ALA A 459 30.39 15.03 16.12
C ALA A 459 29.21 15.44 17.03
N ALA A 460 29.01 16.76 17.17
CA ALA A 460 27.98 17.27 18.08
C ALA A 460 27.33 18.56 17.57
N LEU A 461 26.02 18.68 17.75
CA LEU A 461 25.27 19.92 17.60
C LEU A 461 24.91 20.45 18.99
N ILE A 462 25.49 21.59 19.38
CA ILE A 462 25.16 22.27 20.63
C ILE A 462 24.21 23.43 20.36
N ALA A 463 23.00 23.34 20.88
CA ALA A 463 21.94 24.32 20.73
C ALA A 463 21.84 25.19 21.98
N HIS A 464 22.31 26.43 21.85
CA HIS A 464 21.97 27.53 22.75
C HIS A 464 20.76 28.33 22.22
N GLY A 465 20.58 28.37 20.90
CA GLY A 465 19.41 28.93 20.22
C GLY A 465 18.22 27.98 20.16
N GLN A 466 17.28 28.22 19.24
CA GLN A 466 16.07 27.40 19.10
C GLN A 466 16.18 26.38 17.93
N ILE A 467 15.75 25.14 18.15
CA ILE A 467 15.64 24.13 17.08
C ILE A 467 14.16 23.79 16.87
N THR A 468 13.72 23.85 15.62
CA THR A 468 12.38 23.45 15.18
C THR A 468 12.51 22.48 14.01
N ALA A 469 12.21 21.20 14.24
CA ALA A 469 12.29 20.13 13.26
C ALA A 469 10.90 19.52 13.07
N LEU A 470 10.21 19.89 12.00
CA LEU A 470 8.80 19.53 11.76
C LEU A 470 8.70 18.63 10.53
N GLY A 471 8.83 17.32 10.75
CA GLY A 471 8.63 16.29 9.73
C GLY A 471 7.15 15.93 9.51
N THR A 472 6.92 14.98 8.61
CA THR A 472 5.61 14.35 8.41
C THR A 472 5.73 12.83 8.47
N ALA A 473 4.61 12.11 8.59
CA ALA A 473 4.63 10.64 8.58
C ALA A 473 5.19 10.05 7.27
N GLN A 474 5.00 10.74 6.13
CA GLN A 474 5.50 10.31 4.83
C GLN A 474 6.94 10.75 4.56
N ALA A 475 7.38 11.86 5.18
CA ALA A 475 8.72 12.41 5.03
C ALA A 475 9.26 12.79 6.43
N PRO A 476 9.69 11.80 7.24
CA PRO A 476 10.29 12.07 8.53
C PRO A 476 11.64 12.74 8.38
N ILE A 477 12.03 13.53 9.38
CA ILE A 477 13.40 14.08 9.46
C ILE A 477 14.30 13.01 10.08
N ILE A 478 15.43 12.73 9.43
CA ILE A 478 16.34 11.66 9.84
C ILE A 478 17.65 12.25 10.36
N PHE A 479 18.03 11.88 11.58
CA PHE A 479 19.36 12.11 12.13
C PHE A 479 20.08 10.76 12.27
N ARG A 480 21.25 10.61 11.66
CA ARG A 480 22.01 9.34 11.68
C ARG A 480 23.50 9.54 11.83
N GLY A 481 24.17 8.49 12.30
CA GLY A 481 25.61 8.40 12.49
C GLY A 481 25.93 7.52 13.70
N ASP A 482 27.21 7.34 13.99
CA ASP A 482 27.70 6.59 15.16
C ASP A 482 28.21 7.57 16.25
N ASP A 483 27.98 7.30 17.54
CA ASP A 483 28.50 8.06 18.71
C ASP A 483 28.43 9.61 18.57
N TRP A 484 27.29 10.12 18.11
CA TRP A 484 27.07 11.57 17.94
C TRP A 484 26.23 12.16 19.08
N GLN A 485 26.24 13.48 19.19
CA GLN A 485 25.49 14.18 20.25
C GLN A 485 24.66 15.37 19.74
N ILE A 486 23.44 15.49 20.24
CA ILE A 486 22.67 16.75 20.21
C ILE A 486 22.54 17.24 21.64
N ARG A 487 23.01 18.45 21.92
CA ARG A 487 23.00 19.04 23.26
C ARG A 487 22.14 20.29 23.26
N HIS A 488 21.03 20.26 23.98
CA HIS A 488 20.20 21.42 24.26
C HIS A 488 20.67 22.03 25.58
N GLU A 489 21.22 23.25 25.54
CA GLU A 489 21.87 23.84 26.72
C GLU A 489 21.49 25.31 26.94
N PHE A 490 20.93 25.58 28.12
CA PHE A 490 20.65 26.94 28.62
C PHE A 490 19.66 27.73 27.75
N SER A 491 18.69 27.04 27.14
CA SER A 491 17.68 27.61 26.25
C SER A 491 16.33 27.71 26.95
N LEU A 492 16.26 28.27 28.16
CA LEU A 492 15.01 28.27 28.95
C LEU A 492 13.88 29.08 28.28
N ASP A 493 14.21 30.17 27.60
CA ASP A 493 13.25 31.02 26.89
C ASP A 493 12.79 30.42 25.55
N ASN A 494 13.55 29.46 25.01
CA ASN A 494 13.31 28.87 23.70
C ASN A 494 12.79 27.43 23.85
N ARG A 495 11.62 27.14 23.28
CA ARG A 495 11.10 25.77 23.23
C ARG A 495 11.58 25.07 21.96
N HIS A 496 12.36 24.02 22.11
CA HIS A 496 12.73 23.14 21.00
C HIS A 496 11.55 22.24 20.65
N GLN A 497 11.31 22.06 19.36
CA GLN A 497 10.22 21.23 18.84
C GLN A 497 10.74 20.20 17.85
N TYR A 498 10.39 18.95 18.08
CA TYR A 498 10.65 17.84 17.17
C TYR A 498 9.34 17.10 16.90
N GLN A 499 8.97 16.98 15.63
CA GLN A 499 7.78 16.25 15.20
C GLN A 499 8.13 15.33 14.03
N HIS A 500 7.72 14.05 14.07
CA HIS A 500 8.05 13.06 13.03
C HIS A 500 9.55 12.96 12.74
N VAL A 501 10.33 12.70 13.80
CA VAL A 501 11.79 12.65 13.75
C VAL A 501 12.30 11.25 14.08
N HIS A 502 13.23 10.77 13.26
CA HIS A 502 13.89 9.47 13.43
C HIS A 502 15.37 9.69 13.76
N TRP A 503 15.81 9.15 14.90
CA TRP A 503 17.21 9.18 15.33
C TRP A 503 17.81 7.77 15.30
N TYR A 504 18.97 7.65 14.65
CA TYR A 504 19.74 6.42 14.54
C TYR A 504 21.13 6.63 15.14
N GLY A 505 21.46 5.85 16.17
CA GLY A 505 22.74 5.92 16.86
C GLY A 505 23.81 4.99 16.33
N ASN A 506 23.46 4.07 15.42
CA ASN A 506 24.39 3.17 14.73
C ASN A 506 23.97 2.96 13.27
N GLU A 507 24.92 2.99 12.33
CA GLU A 507 24.77 2.33 11.03
C GLU A 507 25.35 0.90 11.12
N GLY A 508 24.48 -0.12 11.29
CA GLY A 508 24.83 -1.55 11.21
C GLY A 508 24.56 -2.41 12.47
N GLU A 509 24.55 -3.74 12.29
CA GLU A 509 24.16 -4.79 13.26
C GLU A 509 25.21 -5.13 14.34
N THR A 510 26.35 -4.44 14.40
CA THR A 510 27.44 -4.81 15.33
C THR A 510 27.21 -4.29 16.75
N SER A 511 27.30 -5.19 17.75
CA SER A 511 27.00 -4.97 19.17
C SER A 511 27.95 -4.04 19.95
N ASP A 512 29.06 -3.60 19.36
CA ASP A 512 30.14 -2.90 20.09
C ASP A 512 30.13 -1.36 19.95
N LYS A 513 29.14 -0.79 19.26
CA LYS A 513 29.11 0.67 18.99
C LYS A 513 28.39 1.44 20.11
N LYS A 514 29.03 2.51 20.60
CA LYS A 514 28.51 3.41 21.64
C LYS A 514 27.23 4.11 21.17
N ALA A 515 26.21 4.12 22.02
CA ALA A 515 24.97 4.83 21.77
C ALA A 515 25.17 6.35 21.63
N SER A 516 24.51 6.94 20.63
CA SER A 516 24.43 8.38 20.45
C SER A 516 23.54 9.02 21.52
N ARG A 517 23.75 10.31 21.80
CA ARG A 517 23.12 10.97 22.97
C ARG A 517 22.37 12.24 22.59
N ILE A 518 21.18 12.38 23.16
CA ILE A 518 20.43 13.63 23.17
C ILE A 518 20.41 14.12 24.61
N ILE A 519 21.17 15.18 24.87
CA ILE A 519 21.36 15.74 26.21
C ILE A 519 20.52 17.02 26.30
N ILE A 520 19.65 17.10 27.29
CA ILE A 520 18.76 18.23 27.52
C ILE A 520 19.08 18.80 28.90
N ARG A 521 19.73 19.96 28.93
CA ARG A 521 20.21 20.57 30.18
C ARG A 521 19.72 22.01 30.29
N ASN A 522 18.95 22.32 31.34
CA ASN A 522 18.40 23.65 31.56
C ASN A 522 17.66 24.20 30.32
N SER A 523 16.83 23.36 29.69
CA SER A 523 16.12 23.67 28.44
C SER A 523 14.73 23.02 28.42
N HIS A 524 13.88 23.46 27.48
CA HIS A 524 12.55 22.91 27.24
C HIS A 524 12.49 22.22 25.86
N VAL A 525 12.19 20.92 25.82
CA VAL A 525 12.13 20.14 24.58
C VAL A 525 10.82 19.37 24.50
N ASN A 526 10.07 19.57 23.41
CA ASN A 526 8.89 18.77 23.08
C ASN A 526 9.19 17.88 21.86
N ILE A 527 8.92 16.59 22.00
CA ILE A 527 9.13 15.57 20.98
C ILE A 527 7.84 14.80 20.78
N GLU A 528 7.31 14.82 19.56
CA GLU A 528 6.08 14.11 19.19
C GLU A 528 6.29 13.24 17.95
N HIS A 529 5.68 12.04 17.93
CA HIS A 529 5.76 11.09 16.82
C HIS A 529 7.19 10.70 16.44
N CYS A 530 7.98 10.20 17.40
CA CYS A 530 9.39 9.93 17.18
C CYS A 530 9.78 8.45 17.12
N TYR A 531 10.89 8.17 16.45
CA TYR A 531 11.56 6.87 16.48
C TYR A 531 13.03 7.06 16.89
N ALA A 532 13.49 6.33 17.90
CA ALA A 532 14.86 6.41 18.36
C ALA A 532 15.44 5.01 18.52
N ASN A 533 16.49 4.73 17.77
CA ASN A 533 17.18 3.44 17.79
C ASN A 533 18.64 3.63 18.24
N ASN A 534 19.01 2.95 19.34
CA ASN A 534 20.30 3.10 19.99
C ASN A 534 20.65 4.56 20.36
N ILE A 535 19.67 5.28 20.91
CA ILE A 535 19.79 6.66 21.39
C ILE A 535 19.56 6.72 22.90
N GLN A 536 20.39 7.49 23.60
CA GLN A 536 20.21 7.81 25.02
C GLN A 536 19.69 9.25 25.18
N PHE A 537 18.49 9.40 25.70
CA PHE A 537 17.97 10.70 26.13
C PHE A 537 18.39 10.97 27.58
N HIS A 538 18.99 12.14 27.84
CA HIS A 538 19.44 12.51 29.18
C HIS A 538 18.96 13.91 29.53
N SER A 539 17.93 14.00 30.36
CA SER A 539 17.29 15.25 30.82
C SER A 539 17.83 15.65 32.20
N ILE A 540 18.43 16.82 32.33
CA ILE A 540 18.99 17.37 33.57
C ILE A 540 18.43 18.78 33.82
N ASN A 541 17.75 19.00 34.94
CA ASN A 541 17.14 20.29 35.29
C ASN A 541 16.33 20.90 34.12
N ALA A 542 15.61 20.07 33.39
CA ALA A 542 14.96 20.41 32.14
C ALA A 542 13.48 20.01 32.13
N THR A 543 12.73 20.54 31.17
CA THR A 543 11.38 20.06 30.88
C THR A 543 11.41 19.30 29.56
N THR A 544 11.13 18.01 29.64
CA THR A 544 11.22 17.09 28.49
C THR A 544 9.88 16.39 28.31
N ALA A 545 9.25 16.60 27.15
CA ALA A 545 7.99 15.97 26.79
C ALA A 545 8.20 15.02 25.59
N LEU A 546 7.83 13.74 25.74
CA LEU A 546 7.87 12.73 24.68
C LEU A 546 6.47 12.14 24.48
N LYS A 547 5.91 12.25 23.28
CA LYS A 547 4.59 11.68 22.95
C LYS A 547 4.65 10.87 21.66
N HIS A 548 3.90 9.77 21.59
CA HIS A 548 3.83 8.93 20.39
C HIS A 548 5.20 8.46 19.89
N CYS A 549 6.10 8.12 20.82
CA CYS A 549 7.49 7.76 20.52
C CYS A 549 7.74 6.25 20.65
N LEU A 550 8.63 5.72 19.81
CA LEU A 550 9.23 4.39 19.97
C LEU A 550 10.72 4.52 20.27
N LEU A 551 11.14 4.09 21.47
CA LEU A 551 12.53 4.08 21.91
C LEU A 551 13.01 2.63 22.02
N GLU A 552 13.99 2.25 21.20
CA GLU A 552 14.44 0.86 21.16
C GLU A 552 15.95 0.64 21.05
N LYS A 553 16.38 -0.54 21.52
CA LYS A 553 17.74 -1.08 21.38
C LYS A 553 18.82 -0.16 21.93
N SER A 554 18.51 0.55 23.02
CA SER A 554 19.46 1.39 23.73
C SER A 554 19.95 0.70 25.02
N PRO A 555 21.23 0.88 25.41
CA PRO A 555 21.69 0.49 26.74
C PRO A 555 20.96 1.28 27.84
N LEU A 556 20.58 2.52 27.54
CA LEU A 556 19.70 3.34 28.39
C LEU A 556 18.89 4.28 27.51
N ALA A 557 17.58 4.04 27.38
CA ALA A 557 16.74 4.82 26.47
C ALA A 557 16.48 6.25 26.99
N LEU A 558 16.06 6.40 28.25
CA LEU A 558 15.83 7.71 28.84
C LEU A 558 16.25 7.79 30.31
N THR A 559 16.97 8.86 30.65
CA THR A 559 17.26 9.27 32.03
C THR A 559 16.71 10.65 32.29
N SER A 560 16.05 10.82 33.43
CA SER A 560 15.55 12.11 33.93
C SER A 560 16.13 12.38 35.30
N GLU A 561 16.91 13.46 35.43
CA GLU A 561 17.54 13.93 36.66
C GLU A 561 17.04 15.33 37.00
N ASN A 562 16.41 15.48 38.18
CA ASN A 562 15.89 16.76 38.70
C ASN A 562 15.06 17.55 37.66
N SER A 563 14.30 16.83 36.82
CA SER A 563 13.64 17.35 35.62
C SER A 563 12.13 17.15 35.67
N THR A 564 11.40 17.95 34.89
CA THR A 564 9.99 17.64 34.57
C THR A 564 9.95 16.74 33.35
N LEU A 565 9.49 15.50 33.51
CA LEU A 565 9.35 14.51 32.45
C LEU A 565 7.86 14.24 32.19
N ILE A 566 7.43 14.47 30.95
CA ILE A 566 6.08 14.12 30.49
C ILE A 566 6.24 13.07 29.39
N MET A 567 5.73 11.86 29.61
CA MET A 567 5.78 10.79 28.61
C MET A 567 4.40 10.19 28.41
N GLN A 568 3.94 10.18 27.16
CA GLN A 568 2.58 9.75 26.82
C GLN A 568 2.55 8.89 25.55
N ASP A 569 1.67 7.89 25.50
CA ASP A 569 1.38 7.12 24.27
C ASP A 569 2.63 6.56 23.58
N SER A 570 3.61 6.10 24.37
CA SER A 570 4.96 5.76 23.88
C SER A 570 5.37 4.33 24.23
N TYR A 571 6.27 3.78 23.42
CA TYR A 571 6.73 2.40 23.48
C TYR A 571 8.23 2.40 23.77
N LEU A 572 8.64 1.61 24.78
CA LEU A 572 10.04 1.40 25.12
C LEU A 572 10.33 -0.09 24.99
N VAL A 573 11.15 -0.46 23.99
CA VAL A 573 11.26 -1.85 23.53
C VAL A 573 12.72 -2.30 23.44
N SER A 574 13.04 -3.49 23.95
CA SER A 574 14.37 -4.11 23.79
C SER A 574 15.54 -3.26 24.28
N ASN A 575 15.35 -2.50 25.35
CA ASN A 575 16.41 -1.73 26.00
C ASN A 575 17.01 -2.50 27.17
N GLU A 576 18.29 -2.29 27.48
CA GLU A 576 18.84 -2.80 28.75
C GLU A 576 18.17 -2.05 29.92
N HIS A 577 18.12 -0.72 29.84
CA HIS A 577 17.33 0.13 30.72
C HIS A 577 16.40 1.01 29.90
N ALA A 578 15.08 0.88 30.10
CA ALA A 578 14.11 1.70 29.39
C ALA A 578 13.97 3.11 30.00
N LEU A 579 13.75 3.22 31.32
CA LEU A 579 13.55 4.51 31.97
C LEU A 579 14.21 4.59 33.34
N ASP A 580 15.15 5.52 33.50
CA ASP A 580 15.76 5.85 34.79
C ASP A 580 15.29 7.23 35.28
N ILE A 581 14.69 7.28 36.47
CA ILE A 581 14.28 8.51 37.14
C ILE A 581 15.17 8.68 38.37
N LEU A 582 16.12 9.60 38.27
CA LEU A 582 17.15 9.84 39.28
C LEU A 582 16.92 11.19 39.95
N PHE A 583 17.17 11.24 41.25
CA PHE A 583 17.15 12.47 42.04
C PHE A 583 18.43 12.55 42.85
N GLN A 584 19.08 13.72 42.84
CA GLN A 584 20.20 13.99 43.73
C GLN A 584 19.72 14.82 44.93
N LEU A 585 19.76 14.21 46.12
CA LEU A 585 19.72 14.96 47.38
C LEU A 585 20.99 15.82 47.44
N LYS A 586 20.86 17.15 47.41
CA LYS A 586 21.96 18.01 47.88
C LYS A 586 22.14 17.74 49.38
N LEU A 587 23.15 16.94 49.73
CA LEU A 587 23.64 16.76 51.09
C LEU A 587 24.32 18.06 51.54
N ASN A 588 23.53 19.06 51.91
CA ASN A 588 23.99 20.12 52.80
C ASN A 588 23.59 19.73 54.22
N GLN A 589 24.55 19.78 55.14
CA GLN A 589 24.51 19.19 56.49
C GLN A 589 23.50 19.79 57.47
N ASP A 590 22.54 20.61 57.03
CA ASP A 590 21.54 21.20 57.92
C ASP A 590 20.12 20.78 57.52
N LYS A 591 19.45 20.17 58.49
CA LYS A 591 18.06 19.69 58.42
C LYS A 591 17.12 20.74 57.81
N ALA A 592 16.64 20.51 56.59
CA ALA A 592 15.33 20.94 56.13
C ALA A 592 14.95 20.17 54.86
N HIS A 593 13.68 19.74 54.81
CA HIS A 593 13.05 19.05 53.69
C HIS A 593 13.29 19.76 52.34
N LEU A 594 14.20 19.24 51.51
CA LEU A 594 14.25 19.57 50.09
C LEU A 594 13.33 18.60 49.36
N ALA A 595 12.16 19.10 48.94
CA ALA A 595 11.25 18.37 48.08
C ALA A 595 11.92 18.07 46.73
N SER A 596 11.63 16.89 46.17
CA SER A 596 11.98 16.56 44.79
C SER A 596 11.34 17.60 43.87
N ASN A 597 12.14 18.31 43.07
CA ASN A 597 11.65 19.15 41.96
C ASN A 597 11.40 18.33 40.69
N THR A 598 11.53 17.01 40.77
CA THR A 598 11.27 16.09 39.66
C THR A 598 9.76 15.88 39.55
N HIS A 599 9.15 16.35 38.47
CA HIS A 599 7.74 16.12 38.19
C HIS A 599 7.62 15.13 37.04
N VAL A 600 7.14 13.92 37.32
CA VAL A 600 7.01 12.86 36.32
C VAL A 600 5.54 12.57 36.05
N GLN A 601 5.13 12.71 34.79
CA GLN A 601 3.81 12.33 34.30
C GLN A 601 3.96 11.24 33.24
N LEU A 602 3.54 10.02 33.58
CA LEU A 602 3.58 8.85 32.68
C LEU A 602 2.16 8.36 32.43
N ALA A 603 1.78 8.24 31.16
CA ALA A 603 0.46 7.72 30.78
C ALA A 603 0.53 6.94 29.46
N ARG A 604 -0.23 5.84 29.34
CA ARG A 604 -0.31 5.03 28.11
C ARG A 604 1.05 4.60 27.58
N LEU A 605 1.90 4.10 28.48
CA LEU A 605 3.21 3.59 28.13
C LEU A 605 3.18 2.08 27.93
N SER A 606 3.96 1.59 26.97
CA SER A 606 4.19 0.18 26.76
C SER A 606 5.67 -0.14 26.94
N PHE A 607 5.97 -1.06 27.85
CA PHE A 607 7.32 -1.54 28.08
C PHE A 607 7.40 -2.99 27.66
N ASP A 608 8.24 -3.29 26.68
CA ASP A 608 8.33 -4.64 26.10
C ASP A 608 9.77 -5.11 25.97
N SER A 609 10.03 -6.37 26.32
CA SER A 609 11.32 -7.03 26.11
C SER A 609 12.55 -6.26 26.65
N ASN A 610 12.38 -5.43 27.69
CA ASN A 610 13.49 -4.71 28.34
C ASN A 610 14.05 -5.53 29.51
N ASN A 611 15.34 -5.35 29.84
CA ASN A 611 15.93 -5.97 31.04
C ASN A 611 15.45 -5.27 32.30
N ILE A 612 15.43 -3.93 32.31
CA ILE A 612 14.83 -3.10 33.35
C ILE A 612 13.83 -2.13 32.68
N HIS A 613 12.57 -2.18 33.11
CA HIS A 613 11.54 -1.29 32.57
C HIS A 613 11.67 0.11 33.15
N ILE A 614 11.69 0.20 34.48
CA ILE A 614 11.80 1.47 35.17
C ILE A 614 12.66 1.28 36.42
N ARG A 615 13.60 2.19 36.62
CA ARG A 615 14.30 2.38 37.88
C ARG A 615 14.03 3.79 38.39
N SER A 616 13.60 3.91 39.64
CA SER A 616 13.28 5.19 40.26
C SER A 616 13.83 5.23 41.68
N ASN A 617 14.43 6.36 42.06
CA ASN A 617 14.73 6.62 43.48
C ASN A 617 13.59 7.35 44.20
N ASP A 618 12.55 7.80 43.46
CA ASP A 618 11.37 8.49 43.99
C ASP A 618 10.11 7.62 43.83
N LYS A 619 9.11 7.85 44.69
CA LYS A 619 7.87 7.07 44.67
C LYS A 619 7.08 7.36 43.40
N LEU A 620 6.81 6.32 42.61
CA LEU A 620 6.11 6.44 41.33
C LEU A 620 4.89 5.54 41.32
N THR A 621 3.74 6.09 40.92
CA THR A 621 2.52 5.28 40.67
C THR A 621 2.23 5.26 39.18
N LEU A 622 2.35 4.09 38.57
CA LEU A 622 2.12 3.88 37.15
C LEU A 622 0.64 3.63 36.89
N LYS A 623 0.08 4.42 35.96
CA LYS A 623 -1.30 4.30 35.47
C LYS A 623 -1.28 4.06 33.97
N GLU A 624 -2.30 3.37 33.46
CA GLU A 624 -2.46 3.13 32.01
C GLU A 624 -1.23 2.49 31.32
N VAL A 625 -0.47 1.65 32.01
CA VAL A 625 0.72 0.97 31.47
C VAL A 625 0.42 -0.41 30.89
N SER A 626 1.30 -0.91 30.03
CA SER A 626 1.25 -2.27 29.49
C SER A 626 2.63 -2.93 29.45
N PHE A 627 2.65 -4.24 29.68
CA PHE A 627 3.85 -5.07 29.69
C PHE A 627 3.58 -6.35 28.87
N PRO A 628 3.65 -6.29 27.53
CA PRO A 628 3.17 -7.35 26.66
C PRO A 628 3.95 -8.66 26.79
N SER A 629 5.28 -8.59 26.92
CA SER A 629 6.18 -9.74 27.08
C SER A 629 6.22 -10.37 28.48
N ASP A 630 5.60 -9.75 29.47
CA ASP A 630 5.81 -10.07 30.88
C ASP A 630 4.62 -10.78 31.54
N ASP A 631 4.93 -11.50 32.61
CA ASP A 631 3.93 -12.00 33.55
C ASP A 631 4.00 -11.23 34.88
N PHE A 632 3.02 -11.48 35.75
CA PHE A 632 2.92 -10.75 37.02
C PHE A 632 4.12 -10.96 37.95
N LEU A 633 4.83 -12.08 37.85
CA LEU A 633 5.99 -12.37 38.71
C LEU A 633 7.30 -11.88 38.08
N SER A 634 7.38 -11.83 36.75
CA SER A 634 8.56 -11.33 36.03
C SER A 634 8.71 -9.81 36.11
N ILE A 635 7.62 -9.08 36.39
CA ILE A 635 7.64 -7.61 36.37
C ILE A 635 8.37 -6.99 37.57
N THR A 636 8.24 -7.58 38.76
CA THR A 636 8.81 -7.03 40.00
C THR A 636 10.32 -6.80 39.92
N PRO A 637 11.17 -7.75 39.46
CA PRO A 637 12.61 -7.49 39.34
C PRO A 637 12.97 -6.43 38.26
N LYS A 638 12.05 -6.16 37.32
CA LYS A 638 12.22 -5.15 36.26
C LYS A 638 11.77 -3.75 36.66
N LEU A 639 11.09 -3.61 37.80
CA LEU A 639 10.68 -2.33 38.40
C LEU A 639 11.51 -2.10 39.66
N GLN A 640 12.57 -1.30 39.55
CA GLN A 640 13.54 -1.10 40.63
C GLN A 640 13.27 0.21 41.38
N GLY A 641 13.03 0.11 42.69
CA GLY A 641 12.75 1.27 43.56
C GLY A 641 11.30 1.32 44.04
N PRO A 642 10.85 2.44 44.64
CA PRO A 642 9.50 2.57 45.20
C PRO A 642 8.44 2.81 44.11
N ILE A 643 8.32 1.87 43.18
CA ILE A 643 7.41 1.93 42.04
C ILE A 643 6.20 1.03 42.33
N ASP A 644 5.01 1.60 42.23
CA ASP A 644 3.74 0.87 42.34
C ASP A 644 2.97 0.95 41.02
N VAL A 645 2.29 -0.14 40.67
CA VAL A 645 1.41 -0.19 39.49
C VAL A 645 -0.02 -0.13 39.99
N ASP A 646 -0.77 0.86 39.55
CA ASP A 646 -2.21 0.97 39.82
C ASP A 646 -2.97 -0.06 38.98
N TRP A 647 -2.93 -1.32 39.43
CA TRP A 647 -3.57 -2.44 38.73
C TRP A 647 -5.09 -2.26 38.60
N SER A 648 -5.74 -1.48 39.48
CA SER A 648 -7.18 -1.16 39.39
C SER A 648 -7.49 -0.36 38.14
N SER A 649 -6.63 0.59 37.77
CA SER A 649 -6.82 1.44 36.59
C SER A 649 -6.61 0.73 35.25
N LEU A 650 -6.08 -0.50 35.23
CA LEU A 650 -5.68 -1.18 34.01
C LEU A 650 -6.79 -2.07 33.44
N ALA A 651 -7.06 -1.90 32.14
CA ALA A 651 -7.96 -2.77 31.38
C ALA A 651 -7.55 -4.25 31.48
N ASN A 652 -8.55 -5.14 31.43
CA ASN A 652 -8.38 -6.59 31.62
C ASN A 652 -7.26 -7.22 30.76
N LYS A 653 -7.06 -6.75 29.53
CA LYS A 653 -6.00 -7.24 28.63
C LYS A 653 -4.59 -6.92 29.13
N ASN A 654 -4.40 -5.84 29.89
CA ASN A 654 -3.10 -5.38 30.38
C ASN A 654 -2.89 -5.67 31.87
N ASN A 655 -3.94 -6.05 32.59
CA ASN A 655 -3.90 -6.32 34.02
C ASN A 655 -3.27 -7.70 34.31
N LEU A 656 -1.94 -7.74 34.39
CA LEU A 656 -1.17 -8.96 34.66
C LEU A 656 -1.54 -9.57 36.03
N LYS A 657 -1.76 -8.73 37.06
CA LYS A 657 -2.21 -9.17 38.39
C LYS A 657 -3.52 -9.95 38.30
N LYS A 658 -4.50 -9.43 37.57
CA LYS A 658 -5.79 -10.11 37.33
C LYS A 658 -5.59 -11.43 36.58
N LYS A 659 -4.82 -11.43 35.49
CA LYS A 659 -4.53 -12.65 34.70
C LYS A 659 -3.86 -13.74 35.55
N TRP A 660 -2.93 -13.35 36.41
CA TRP A 660 -2.27 -14.27 37.33
C TRP A 660 -3.24 -14.81 38.37
N LEU A 661 -4.04 -13.95 39.00
CA LEU A 661 -5.04 -14.35 39.99
C LEU A 661 -6.09 -15.33 39.44
N ILE A 662 -6.58 -15.11 38.22
CA ILE A 662 -7.50 -16.02 37.53
C ILE A 662 -6.90 -17.43 37.37
N LYS A 663 -5.58 -17.55 37.25
CA LYS A 663 -4.90 -18.86 37.19
C LYS A 663 -4.66 -19.49 38.58
N GLN A 664 -4.41 -18.68 39.60
CA GLN A 664 -4.06 -19.19 40.94
C GLN A 664 -5.29 -19.55 41.79
N TRP A 665 -6.31 -18.69 41.82
CA TRP A 665 -7.43 -18.87 42.74
C TRP A 665 -8.30 -20.09 42.52
N PRO A 666 -8.57 -20.56 41.27
CA PRO A 666 -9.33 -21.79 41.08
C PRO A 666 -8.76 -22.97 41.87
N GLN A 667 -7.46 -22.98 42.12
CA GLN A 667 -6.80 -23.99 42.94
C GLN A 667 -7.12 -23.85 44.43
N VAL A 668 -7.26 -22.63 44.97
CA VAL A 668 -7.73 -22.37 46.34
C VAL A 668 -9.20 -22.75 46.47
N ALA A 669 -10.02 -22.28 45.53
CA ALA A 669 -11.45 -22.57 45.44
C ALA A 669 -11.74 -24.08 45.42
N GLU A 670 -10.99 -24.85 44.62
CA GLU A 670 -11.16 -26.30 44.53
C GLU A 670 -10.76 -27.01 45.83
N ALA A 671 -9.69 -26.55 46.49
CA ALA A 671 -9.30 -27.08 47.80
C ALA A 671 -10.35 -26.78 48.89
N ILE A 672 -11.00 -25.61 48.84
CA ILE A 672 -12.15 -25.28 49.71
C ILE A 672 -13.35 -26.18 49.38
N ARG A 673 -13.69 -26.33 48.09
CA ARG A 673 -14.82 -27.16 47.62
C ARG A 673 -14.68 -28.62 48.07
N THR A 674 -13.47 -29.15 48.02
CA THR A 674 -13.15 -30.53 48.45
C THR A 674 -12.83 -30.66 49.94
N ARG A 675 -12.87 -29.55 50.70
CA ARG A 675 -12.53 -29.48 52.13
C ARG A 675 -11.10 -29.91 52.47
N ALA A 676 -10.18 -29.79 51.51
CA ALA A 676 -8.76 -29.98 51.73
C ALA A 676 -8.15 -28.73 52.41
N TRP A 677 -8.54 -28.45 53.66
CA TRP A 677 -8.19 -27.21 54.39
C TRP A 677 -6.68 -26.90 54.45
N PRO A 678 -5.79 -27.88 54.72
CA PRO A 678 -4.35 -27.61 54.73
C PRO A 678 -3.84 -27.14 53.37
N LEU A 679 -4.36 -27.73 52.28
CA LEU A 679 -4.01 -27.36 50.91
C LEU A 679 -4.55 -25.98 50.53
N ALA A 680 -5.80 -25.68 50.89
CA ALA A 680 -6.40 -24.36 50.67
C ALA A 680 -5.59 -23.27 51.38
N HIS A 681 -5.24 -23.50 52.66
CA HIS A 681 -4.44 -22.59 53.46
C HIS A 681 -3.04 -22.38 52.88
N SER A 682 -2.35 -23.45 52.45
CA SER A 682 -1.04 -23.36 51.80
C SER A 682 -1.09 -22.55 50.51
N ARG A 683 -2.07 -22.82 49.63
CA ARG A 683 -2.25 -22.09 48.36
C ARG A 683 -2.59 -20.61 48.59
N ALA A 684 -3.45 -20.31 49.56
CA ALA A 684 -3.77 -18.93 49.93
C ALA A 684 -2.54 -18.17 50.46
N LYS A 685 -1.69 -18.82 51.28
CA LYS A 685 -0.40 -18.26 51.72
C LYS A 685 0.52 -17.93 50.56
N THR A 686 0.60 -18.79 49.54
CA THR A 686 1.39 -18.52 48.33
C THR A 686 0.88 -17.28 47.60
N ILE A 687 -0.44 -17.09 47.50
CA ILE A 687 -1.02 -15.89 46.89
C ILE A 687 -0.69 -14.65 47.73
N ASN A 688 -0.87 -14.72 49.05
CA ASN A 688 -0.61 -13.60 49.94
C ASN A 688 0.88 -13.22 50.02
N LYS A 689 1.80 -14.17 49.83
CA LYS A 689 3.24 -13.87 49.73
C LYS A 689 3.54 -12.90 48.57
N GLN A 690 2.75 -12.94 47.50
CA GLN A 690 2.91 -12.06 46.35
C GLN A 690 2.08 -10.78 46.45
N LEU A 691 0.88 -10.83 47.07
CA LEU A 691 -0.04 -9.69 47.13
C LEU A 691 0.05 -8.84 48.39
N GLY A 692 0.42 -9.46 49.52
CA GLY A 692 0.58 -8.80 50.82
C GLY A 692 -0.67 -8.05 51.34
N ASN A 693 -1.88 -8.43 50.92
CA ASN A 693 -3.09 -7.66 51.21
C ASN A 693 -3.91 -8.24 52.37
N ALA A 694 -4.64 -7.36 53.06
CA ALA A 694 -5.41 -7.73 54.26
C ALA A 694 -6.53 -8.74 53.97
N GLU A 695 -7.11 -8.70 52.77
CA GLU A 695 -8.18 -9.63 52.36
C GLU A 695 -7.68 -11.08 52.26
N THR A 696 -6.52 -11.31 51.61
CA THR A 696 -5.97 -12.67 51.52
C THR A 696 -5.48 -13.14 52.90
N GLN A 697 -4.95 -12.23 53.72
CA GLN A 697 -4.58 -12.55 55.11
C GLN A 697 -5.79 -13.03 55.92
N GLU A 698 -6.93 -12.34 55.84
CA GLU A 698 -8.16 -12.73 56.54
C GLU A 698 -8.62 -14.16 56.16
N ILE A 699 -8.53 -14.51 54.88
CA ILE A 699 -8.89 -15.84 54.37
C ILE A 699 -7.93 -16.91 54.90
N ILE A 700 -6.62 -16.62 54.92
CA ILE A 700 -5.61 -17.50 55.51
C ILE A 700 -5.91 -17.78 56.98
N GLU A 701 -6.15 -16.72 57.77
CA GLU A 701 -6.46 -16.87 59.19
C GLU A 701 -7.76 -17.65 59.41
N THR A 702 -8.79 -17.38 58.60
CA THR A 702 -10.06 -18.13 58.66
C THR A 702 -9.85 -19.62 58.37
N LEU A 703 -9.09 -19.97 57.33
CA LEU A 703 -8.76 -21.35 56.99
C LEU A 703 -7.93 -22.04 58.08
N TYR A 704 -7.03 -21.31 58.75
CA TYR A 704 -6.27 -21.81 59.89
C TYR A 704 -7.16 -22.10 61.10
N LEU A 705 -8.11 -21.21 61.41
CA LEU A 705 -9.07 -21.37 62.52
C LEU A 705 -10.05 -22.53 62.29
N ILE A 706 -10.45 -22.81 61.04
CA ILE A 706 -11.26 -24.00 60.72
C ILE A 706 -10.51 -25.30 61.06
N GLN A 707 -9.19 -25.33 60.83
CA GLN A 707 -8.34 -26.48 61.18
C GLN A 707 -8.03 -26.56 62.67
N ASN A 708 -7.96 -25.41 63.34
CA ASN A 708 -7.59 -25.28 64.75
C ASN A 708 -8.66 -24.46 65.51
N PRO A 709 -9.84 -25.04 65.80
CA PRO A 709 -10.98 -24.28 66.32
C PRO A 709 -10.73 -23.59 67.66
N SER A 710 -9.78 -24.09 68.46
CA SER A 710 -9.39 -23.54 69.76
C SER A 710 -8.34 -22.43 69.69
N ALA A 711 -7.76 -22.15 68.52
CA ALA A 711 -6.74 -21.13 68.38
C ALA A 711 -7.30 -19.71 68.61
N GLN A 712 -6.42 -18.81 69.06
CA GLN A 712 -6.76 -17.41 69.28
C GLN A 712 -7.09 -16.72 67.96
N ILE A 713 -8.16 -15.93 67.93
CA ILE A 713 -8.58 -15.18 66.74
C ILE A 713 -7.68 -13.93 66.62
N PRO A 714 -6.97 -13.74 65.50
CA PRO A 714 -6.12 -12.58 65.29
C PRO A 714 -6.95 -11.30 65.12
N LYS A 715 -6.41 -10.17 65.58
CA LYS A 715 -7.03 -8.84 65.43
C LYS A 715 -6.65 -8.24 64.08
N LEU A 716 -7.48 -8.45 63.07
CA LEU A 716 -7.38 -7.76 61.77
C LEU A 716 -8.50 -6.71 61.65
N LYS A 717 -8.17 -5.51 61.17
CA LYS A 717 -9.18 -4.47 60.92
C LYS A 717 -10.10 -4.87 59.75
N ASN A 718 -11.39 -4.60 59.87
CA ASN A 718 -12.42 -4.84 58.84
C ASN A 718 -12.50 -6.31 58.36
N SER A 719 -12.49 -7.28 59.29
CA SER A 719 -12.41 -8.71 58.98
C SER A 719 -13.74 -9.46 59.22
N SER A 720 -14.67 -9.33 58.27
CA SER A 720 -16.02 -9.90 58.38
C SER A 720 -16.04 -11.44 58.56
N LEU A 721 -15.12 -12.19 57.96
CA LEU A 721 -15.00 -13.64 58.13
C LEU A 721 -14.55 -14.01 59.55
N LEU A 722 -13.58 -13.29 60.12
CA LEU A 722 -13.09 -13.55 61.47
C LEU A 722 -14.14 -13.17 62.53
N GLU A 723 -14.85 -12.06 62.31
CA GLU A 723 -16.00 -11.67 63.14
C GLU A 723 -17.11 -12.74 63.09
N GLY A 724 -17.46 -13.21 61.90
CA GLY A 724 -18.45 -14.29 61.74
C GLY A 724 -18.00 -15.62 62.37
N PHE A 725 -16.71 -15.94 62.29
CA PHE A 725 -16.15 -17.13 62.93
C PHE A 725 -16.25 -17.03 64.46
N SER A 726 -15.95 -15.86 65.02
CA SER A 726 -16.10 -15.58 66.45
C SER A 726 -17.54 -15.79 66.91
N LEU A 727 -18.52 -15.29 66.15
CA LEU A 727 -19.95 -15.50 66.44
C LEU A 727 -20.32 -16.98 66.46
N LEU A 728 -19.88 -17.76 65.48
CA LEU A 728 -20.13 -19.20 65.44
C LEU A 728 -19.51 -19.93 66.63
N ARG A 729 -18.30 -19.55 67.03
CA ARG A 729 -17.63 -20.11 68.21
C ARG A 729 -18.41 -19.82 69.49
N GLN A 730 -18.91 -18.60 69.68
CA GLN A 730 -19.73 -18.23 70.84
C GLN A 730 -21.04 -19.02 70.92
N GLN A 731 -21.61 -19.37 69.77
CA GLN A 731 -22.83 -20.19 69.67
C GLN A 731 -22.58 -21.70 69.84
N GLY A 732 -21.33 -22.14 70.03
CA GLY A 732 -20.97 -23.57 70.01
C GLY A 732 -21.24 -24.23 68.65
N ALA A 733 -21.36 -23.44 67.59
CA ALA A 733 -21.64 -23.92 66.25
C ALA A 733 -20.35 -24.35 65.54
N ARG A 734 -20.45 -25.35 64.66
CA ARG A 734 -19.31 -25.78 63.83
C ARG A 734 -19.20 -24.88 62.59
N PRO A 735 -18.12 -24.09 62.43
CA PRO A 735 -17.90 -23.28 61.24
C PRO A 735 -17.44 -24.13 60.06
N ASP A 736 -17.83 -23.73 58.85
CA ASP A 736 -17.40 -24.32 57.58
C ASP A 736 -17.33 -23.22 56.51
N LEU A 737 -16.57 -23.44 55.44
CA LEU A 737 -16.34 -22.47 54.38
C LEU A 737 -16.75 -23.06 53.03
N LEU A 738 -17.57 -22.34 52.28
CA LEU A 738 -18.01 -22.76 50.95
C LEU A 738 -17.59 -21.75 49.90
N TRP A 739 -17.30 -22.23 48.70
CA TRP A 739 -16.98 -21.40 47.54
C TRP A 739 -18.04 -21.57 46.46
N LEU A 740 -18.58 -20.46 45.96
CA LEU A 740 -19.52 -20.42 44.84
C LEU A 740 -18.95 -19.52 43.73
N PRO A 741 -18.66 -20.03 42.53
CA PRO A 741 -18.16 -19.20 41.43
C PRO A 741 -19.27 -18.29 40.88
N GLN A 742 -18.91 -17.09 40.42
CA GLN A 742 -19.88 -16.12 39.91
C GLN A 742 -20.68 -16.65 38.69
N SER A 743 -20.07 -17.52 37.88
CA SER A 743 -20.71 -18.19 36.74
C SER A 743 -21.98 -18.93 37.11
N ASP A 744 -22.05 -19.45 38.34
CA ASP A 744 -23.13 -20.32 38.78
C ASP A 744 -24.23 -19.54 39.51
N ILE A 745 -23.91 -18.33 39.99
CA ILE A 745 -24.84 -17.42 40.67
C ILE A 745 -25.72 -16.68 39.62
N GLY A 746 -25.21 -16.44 38.41
CA GLY A 746 -25.93 -15.77 37.32
C GLY A 746 -25.93 -14.23 37.42
N THR A 747 -26.37 -13.54 36.36
CA THR A 747 -26.22 -12.07 36.20
C THR A 747 -27.53 -11.26 36.09
N GLN A 748 -28.70 -11.81 36.43
CA GLN A 748 -29.95 -11.09 36.17
C GLN A 748 -30.47 -10.19 37.31
N SER A 749 -30.58 -8.91 36.94
CA SER A 749 -31.46 -7.87 37.48
C SER A 749 -32.92 -8.29 37.34
N SER A 750 -33.63 -8.45 38.45
CA SER A 750 -35.08 -8.64 38.49
C SER A 750 -35.64 -7.98 39.76
N THR A 751 -36.77 -7.31 39.60
CA THR A 751 -37.38 -6.25 40.42
C THR A 751 -37.89 -6.68 41.81
N ASN A 752 -37.49 -7.85 42.30
CA ASN A 752 -37.82 -8.31 43.66
C ASN A 752 -36.58 -8.91 44.36
N THR A 753 -35.67 -8.02 44.77
CA THR A 753 -34.23 -8.26 45.00
C THR A 753 -33.85 -9.25 46.10
N LYS A 754 -34.72 -9.57 47.07
CA LYS A 754 -34.37 -10.51 48.15
C LYS A 754 -34.66 -11.98 47.81
N LYS A 755 -35.75 -12.27 47.09
CA LYS A 755 -36.20 -13.66 46.84
C LYS A 755 -35.37 -14.34 45.74
N THR A 756 -34.99 -13.58 44.71
CA THR A 756 -34.15 -14.03 43.58
C THR A 756 -32.70 -14.31 43.98
N ASN A 757 -32.11 -13.52 44.88
CA ASN A 757 -30.71 -13.72 45.31
C ASN A 757 -30.51 -15.04 46.09
N ASN A 758 -31.49 -15.45 46.90
CA ASN A 758 -31.39 -16.68 47.70
C ASN A 758 -31.66 -17.93 46.86
N GLU A 759 -32.49 -17.83 45.82
CA GLU A 759 -32.65 -18.90 44.83
C GLU A 759 -31.37 -19.15 44.03
N GLN A 760 -30.70 -18.08 43.58
CA GLN A 760 -29.43 -18.16 42.86
C GLN A 760 -28.32 -18.80 43.70
N LEU A 761 -28.19 -18.42 44.98
CA LEU A 761 -27.22 -19.01 45.89
C LEU A 761 -27.49 -20.50 46.14
N ARG A 762 -28.77 -20.88 46.32
CA ARG A 762 -29.17 -22.29 46.44
C ARG A 762 -28.79 -23.08 45.21
N ARG A 763 -29.19 -22.60 44.04
CA ARG A 763 -28.86 -23.24 42.77
C ARG A 763 -27.34 -23.43 42.61
N ALA A 764 -26.55 -22.38 42.86
CA ALA A 764 -25.09 -22.43 42.79
C ALA A 764 -24.50 -23.46 43.77
N TYR A 765 -25.00 -23.52 45.01
CA TYR A 765 -24.57 -24.52 46.00
C TYR A 765 -24.81 -25.94 45.50
N PHE A 766 -26.01 -26.24 45.00
CA PHE A 766 -26.33 -27.59 44.51
C PHE A 766 -25.55 -27.95 43.25
N LEU A 767 -25.31 -27.00 42.35
CA LEU A 767 -24.44 -27.18 41.18
C LEU A 767 -22.99 -27.54 41.57
N GLN A 768 -22.48 -26.98 42.66
CA GLN A 768 -21.09 -27.17 43.10
C GLN A 768 -20.87 -28.40 43.99
N TYR A 769 -21.80 -28.66 44.90
CA TYR A 769 -21.63 -29.68 45.94
C TYR A 769 -22.53 -30.91 45.76
N HIS A 770 -23.57 -30.83 44.92
CA HIS A 770 -24.55 -31.90 44.70
C HIS A 770 -24.96 -32.04 43.22
N ARG A 771 -24.02 -31.80 42.29
CA ARG A 771 -24.27 -31.68 40.83
C ARG A 771 -25.09 -32.84 40.24
N GLN A 772 -24.79 -34.07 40.62
CA GLN A 772 -25.50 -35.24 40.08
C GLN A 772 -26.98 -35.24 40.46
N ALA A 773 -27.29 -35.00 41.75
CA ALA A 773 -28.67 -34.92 42.23
C ALA A 773 -29.41 -33.71 41.61
N PHE A 774 -28.71 -32.59 41.45
CA PHE A 774 -29.24 -31.39 40.82
C PHE A 774 -29.58 -31.61 39.33
N ASN A 775 -28.65 -32.14 38.53
CA ASN A 775 -28.85 -32.32 37.08
C ASN A 775 -29.91 -33.38 36.75
N GLN A 776 -30.11 -34.36 37.62
CA GLN A 776 -31.06 -35.45 37.43
C GLN A 776 -32.46 -35.11 37.98
N ASN A 777 -32.67 -33.88 38.51
CA ASN A 777 -33.90 -33.45 39.18
C ASN A 777 -34.41 -34.47 40.22
N ILE A 778 -33.49 -35.13 40.91
CA ILE A 778 -33.79 -36.22 41.86
C ILE A 778 -34.47 -35.67 43.11
N LEU A 779 -34.11 -34.45 43.53
CA LEU A 779 -34.65 -33.76 44.70
C LEU A 779 -34.92 -32.29 44.36
N ASP A 780 -36.03 -31.74 44.87
CA ASP A 780 -36.33 -30.32 44.73
C ASP A 780 -35.45 -29.50 45.67
N TYR A 781 -34.43 -28.85 45.12
CA TYR A 781 -33.52 -28.03 45.90
C TYR A 781 -34.19 -26.77 46.48
N ASN A 782 -35.37 -26.38 46.01
CA ASN A 782 -36.08 -25.21 46.51
C ASN A 782 -36.60 -25.38 47.94
N THR A 783 -36.72 -26.63 48.42
CA THR A 783 -37.15 -26.95 49.79
C THR A 783 -36.03 -26.76 50.81
N VAL A 784 -34.78 -26.61 50.37
CA VAL A 784 -33.62 -26.45 51.27
C VAL A 784 -33.46 -24.97 51.59
N ASP A 785 -33.57 -24.62 52.87
CA ASP A 785 -33.23 -23.29 53.37
C ASP A 785 -31.73 -23.21 53.71
N LEU A 786 -30.99 -22.44 52.91
CA LEU A 786 -29.57 -22.17 53.13
C LEU A 786 -29.32 -20.88 53.91
N ASP A 787 -30.27 -19.94 53.96
CA ASP A 787 -30.02 -18.61 54.52
C ASP A 787 -29.76 -18.68 56.01
N ASP A 788 -30.53 -19.50 56.72
CA ASP A 788 -30.35 -19.78 58.14
C ASP A 788 -28.96 -20.34 58.50
N SER A 789 -28.27 -20.92 57.51
CA SER A 789 -26.94 -21.49 57.67
C SER A 789 -25.81 -20.52 57.30
N ILE A 790 -26.05 -19.48 56.51
CA ILE A 790 -25.00 -18.57 56.04
C ILE A 790 -24.81 -17.43 57.05
N VAL A 791 -23.58 -17.27 57.55
CA VAL A 791 -23.22 -16.20 58.49
C VAL A 791 -22.58 -15.01 57.79
N VAL A 792 -21.66 -15.27 56.84
CA VAL A 792 -20.96 -14.22 56.09
C VAL A 792 -20.99 -14.54 54.61
N LYS A 793 -21.30 -13.53 53.80
CA LYS A 793 -21.22 -13.55 52.33
C LYS A 793 -20.07 -12.62 51.91
N LYS A 794 -18.88 -13.17 51.65
CA LYS A 794 -17.68 -12.40 51.27
C LYS A 794 -17.48 -12.48 49.75
N PRO A 795 -17.73 -11.41 48.98
CA PRO A 795 -17.41 -11.39 47.57
C PRO A 795 -15.89 -11.35 47.38
N ILE A 796 -15.39 -12.18 46.47
CA ILE A 796 -13.99 -12.16 46.03
C ILE A 796 -13.97 -11.50 44.65
N TYR A 797 -13.03 -10.58 44.42
CA TYR A 797 -12.96 -9.81 43.17
C TYR A 797 -11.65 -10.05 42.42
N TRP A 798 -11.75 -10.08 41.09
CA TRP A 798 -10.60 -10.07 40.18
C TRP A 798 -10.30 -8.63 39.72
N GLY A 799 -9.92 -7.73 40.64
CA GLY A 799 -9.87 -6.29 40.35
C GLY A 799 -11.26 -5.65 40.29
N GLU A 800 -11.42 -4.51 39.62
CA GLU A 800 -12.67 -3.72 39.66
C GLU A 800 -13.80 -4.30 38.79
N ASP A 801 -13.48 -4.98 37.68
CA ASP A 801 -14.47 -5.49 36.70
C ASP A 801 -15.03 -6.88 37.04
N GLY A 802 -15.72 -6.98 38.17
CA GLY A 802 -16.66 -8.08 38.44
C GLY A 802 -16.20 -9.10 39.48
N GLN A 803 -17.19 -9.57 40.23
CA GLN A 803 -17.05 -10.56 41.28
C GLN A 803 -16.59 -11.90 40.70
N ALA A 804 -15.51 -12.46 41.24
CA ALA A 804 -15.00 -13.80 40.94
C ALA A 804 -15.95 -14.90 41.37
N GLY A 805 -16.56 -14.68 42.52
CA GLY A 805 -17.44 -15.60 43.21
C GLY A 805 -17.63 -15.15 44.64
N LEU A 806 -18.25 -16.01 45.43
CA LEU A 806 -18.64 -15.74 46.80
C LEU A 806 -18.02 -16.79 47.72
N LEU A 807 -17.33 -16.31 48.74
CA LEU A 807 -16.86 -17.12 49.84
C LEU A 807 -17.88 -17.02 50.98
N LEU A 808 -18.43 -18.14 51.38
CA LEU A 808 -19.48 -18.24 52.39
C LEU A 808 -18.91 -18.85 53.66
N LEU A 809 -19.03 -18.14 54.78
CA LEU A 809 -18.88 -18.73 56.10
C LEU A 809 -20.23 -19.24 56.57
N VAL A 810 -20.32 -20.53 56.90
CA VAL A 810 -21.59 -21.18 57.23
C VAL A 810 -21.55 -21.90 58.59
N ASN A 811 -22.70 -21.96 59.24
CA ASN A 811 -22.98 -22.84 60.35
C ASN A 811 -23.23 -24.26 59.81
N ARG A 812 -22.22 -25.13 59.92
CA ARG A 812 -22.29 -26.52 59.44
C ARG A 812 -23.44 -27.30 60.09
N ASN A 813 -23.69 -27.10 61.38
CA ASN A 813 -24.72 -27.82 62.11
C ASN A 813 -26.11 -27.52 61.52
N LYS A 814 -26.40 -26.24 61.23
CA LYS A 814 -27.64 -25.83 60.59
C LYS A 814 -27.75 -26.28 59.14
N LEU A 815 -26.66 -26.18 58.37
CA LEU A 815 -26.61 -26.63 56.99
C LEU A 815 -26.90 -28.13 56.88
N ASP A 816 -26.22 -28.96 57.69
CA ASP A 816 -26.45 -30.40 57.73
C ASP A 816 -27.88 -30.73 58.17
N ALA A 817 -28.46 -29.98 59.12
CA ALA A 817 -29.86 -30.16 59.51
C ALA A 817 -30.85 -29.81 58.38
N ALA A 818 -30.61 -28.73 57.61
CA ALA A 818 -31.44 -28.37 56.47
C ALA A 818 -31.36 -29.41 55.33
N LEU A 819 -30.16 -29.89 55.01
CA LEU A 819 -29.94 -30.92 53.99
C LEU A 819 -30.53 -32.27 54.41
N ARG A 820 -30.43 -32.65 55.69
CA ARG A 820 -31.08 -33.86 56.23
C ARG A 820 -32.61 -33.77 56.16
N ARG A 821 -33.20 -32.63 56.54
CA ARG A 821 -34.66 -32.40 56.45
C ARG A 821 -35.17 -32.50 55.01
N SER A 822 -34.32 -32.19 54.03
CA SER A 822 -34.66 -32.21 52.60
C SER A 822 -34.16 -33.46 51.87
N GLY A 823 -33.63 -34.46 52.58
CA GLY A 823 -33.25 -35.74 51.98
C GLY A 823 -31.91 -35.80 51.24
N PHE A 824 -31.08 -34.75 51.28
CA PHE A 824 -29.77 -34.71 50.61
C PHE A 824 -28.63 -35.38 51.41
N ILE A 825 -28.82 -35.56 52.72
CA ILE A 825 -27.91 -36.32 53.59
C ILE A 825 -28.68 -37.53 54.13
N ARG A 826 -28.24 -38.74 53.75
CA ARG A 826 -28.89 -40.02 54.11
C ARG A 826 -28.77 -40.32 55.61
N ARG A 827 -29.81 -40.93 56.20
CA ARG A 827 -29.78 -41.49 57.56
C ARG A 827 -29.11 -42.88 57.58
N GLN A 828 -28.73 -43.35 58.77
CA GLN A 828 -28.20 -44.71 58.95
C GLN A 828 -29.28 -45.79 58.71
N PRO A 829 -28.89 -47.03 58.32
CA PRO A 829 -29.80 -48.16 58.10
C PRO A 829 -30.76 -48.44 59.23
N LEU A 830 -32.00 -48.75 58.85
CA LEU A 830 -33.08 -49.16 59.74
C LEU A 830 -33.14 -50.69 59.96
N ILE A 831 -32.69 -51.46 58.95
CA ILE A 831 -32.44 -52.91 59.00
C ILE A 831 -30.92 -53.10 59.02
N SER A 832 -30.39 -53.84 60.00
CA SER A 832 -28.95 -54.13 60.05
C SER A 832 -28.58 -55.36 59.23
N ASP A 833 -29.41 -56.41 59.28
CA ASP A 833 -29.09 -57.73 58.72
C ASP A 833 -30.32 -58.34 58.01
N LEU A 834 -30.08 -58.93 56.83
CA LEU A 834 -31.02 -59.72 56.03
C LEU A 834 -30.34 -61.04 55.67
N GLU A 835 -30.77 -62.11 56.31
CA GLU A 835 -30.09 -63.40 56.29
C GLU A 835 -31.04 -64.50 55.83
N LEU A 836 -30.58 -65.39 54.96
CA LEU A 836 -31.28 -66.63 54.65
C LEU A 836 -30.64 -67.74 55.49
N ILE A 837 -31.45 -68.52 56.20
CA ILE A 837 -30.98 -69.54 57.13
C ILE A 837 -31.62 -70.87 56.79
N ARG A 838 -30.89 -71.98 56.92
CA ARG A 838 -31.46 -73.33 56.81
C ARG A 838 -31.23 -74.10 58.12
N PRO A 839 -32.12 -75.02 58.49
CA PRO A 839 -31.81 -75.95 59.56
C PRO A 839 -30.64 -76.84 59.14
N SER A 840 -29.75 -77.15 60.10
CA SER A 840 -28.61 -78.05 59.94
C SER A 840 -29.06 -79.51 59.76
N HIS A 841 -30.29 -79.85 60.15
CA HIS A 841 -30.89 -81.17 59.95
C HIS A 841 -32.26 -81.09 59.25
N LYS A 842 -32.50 -81.99 58.28
CA LYS A 842 -33.75 -82.02 57.50
C LYS A 842 -35.00 -82.33 58.32
N SER A 843 -34.88 -83.02 59.46
CA SER A 843 -36.01 -83.29 60.38
C SER A 843 -36.60 -82.01 60.99
N LEU A 844 -35.83 -80.93 61.06
CA LEU A 844 -36.30 -79.62 61.54
C LEU A 844 -37.12 -78.85 60.47
N CYS A 845 -37.28 -79.41 59.27
CA CYS A 845 -38.11 -78.82 58.22
C CYS A 845 -39.61 -78.98 58.50
N ASP A 846 -39.97 -79.97 59.30
CA ASP A 846 -41.37 -80.33 59.60
C ASP A 846 -41.84 -79.76 60.94
N THR A 847 -40.95 -79.13 61.69
CA THR A 847 -41.24 -78.59 63.01
C THR A 847 -41.72 -77.13 62.92
N PRO A 848 -42.63 -76.67 63.80
CA PRO A 848 -43.09 -75.28 63.82
C PRO A 848 -41.90 -74.37 64.14
N ALA A 849 -41.58 -73.46 63.23
CA ALA A 849 -40.48 -72.53 63.36
C ALA A 849 -40.72 -71.43 64.44
N PRO A 850 -39.68 -70.65 64.84
CA PRO A 850 -38.38 -70.50 64.15
C PRO A 850 -37.16 -71.07 64.90
N TRP A 851 -36.25 -71.71 64.15
CA TRP A 851 -35.04 -72.33 64.73
C TRP A 851 -34.00 -71.26 65.08
N GLN A 852 -33.39 -71.36 66.26
CA GLN A 852 -32.26 -70.54 66.74
C GLN A 852 -31.04 -71.40 67.13
N PHE A 853 -31.21 -72.71 67.29
CA PHE A 853 -30.14 -73.68 67.55
C PHE A 853 -30.15 -74.75 66.46
N GLY A 854 -28.97 -75.11 65.94
CA GLY A 854 -28.86 -76.06 64.82
C GLY A 854 -29.28 -75.45 63.48
N GLU A 855 -29.00 -74.18 63.27
CA GLU A 855 -29.21 -73.44 62.03
C GLU A 855 -27.89 -73.03 61.40
N ARG A 856 -27.88 -72.86 60.08
CA ARG A 856 -26.72 -72.39 59.33
C ARG A 856 -27.14 -71.27 58.39
N LEU A 857 -26.35 -70.19 58.36
CA LEU A 857 -26.47 -69.13 57.38
C LEU A 857 -26.25 -69.69 55.97
N LEU A 858 -27.11 -69.28 55.04
CA LEU A 858 -26.98 -69.55 53.63
C LEU A 858 -26.22 -68.40 52.97
N ASN A 859 -25.18 -68.75 52.23
CA ASN A 859 -24.36 -67.80 51.49
C ASN A 859 -24.61 -67.95 49.98
N LYS A 860 -24.09 -67.00 49.19
CA LYS A 860 -24.20 -66.98 47.71
C LYS A 860 -23.70 -68.24 46.98
N HIS A 861 -22.94 -69.10 47.66
CA HIS A 861 -22.41 -70.36 47.12
C HIS A 861 -23.28 -71.57 47.46
N ASP A 862 -24.25 -71.41 48.36
CA ASP A 862 -25.21 -72.46 48.67
C ASP A 862 -26.28 -72.51 47.59
N THR A 863 -26.70 -73.74 47.26
CA THR A 863 -27.84 -73.99 46.37
C THR A 863 -28.98 -74.57 47.18
N LEU A 864 -30.19 -74.12 46.86
CA LEU A 864 -31.41 -74.60 47.49
C LEU A 864 -32.23 -75.39 46.46
N LYS A 865 -32.65 -76.60 46.81
CA LYS A 865 -33.60 -77.36 45.97
C LYS A 865 -35.02 -76.88 46.22
N SER A 866 -35.91 -77.09 45.24
CA SER A 866 -37.34 -76.80 45.40
C SER A 866 -37.98 -77.50 46.60
N THR A 867 -37.36 -78.55 47.16
CA THR A 867 -37.78 -79.31 48.36
C THR A 867 -37.09 -78.92 49.70
N ASP A 868 -36.13 -78.00 49.71
CA ASP A 868 -35.34 -77.64 50.93
C ASP A 868 -36.02 -76.60 51.84
N CYS A 869 -36.09 -76.83 53.16
CA CYS A 869 -36.54 -75.81 54.12
C CYS A 869 -35.48 -74.71 54.32
N PHE A 870 -35.93 -73.46 54.38
CA PHE A 870 -35.13 -72.32 54.82
C PHE A 870 -36.05 -71.26 55.46
N ALA A 871 -35.47 -70.27 56.12
CA ALA A 871 -36.19 -69.13 56.65
C ALA A 871 -35.46 -67.82 56.35
N LEU A 872 -36.22 -66.73 56.26
CA LEU A 872 -35.67 -65.38 56.13
C LEU A 872 -35.56 -64.75 57.51
N ARG A 873 -34.34 -64.40 57.95
CA ARG A 873 -34.06 -63.71 59.20
C ARG A 873 -33.75 -62.23 58.95
N LEU A 874 -34.41 -61.37 59.71
CA LEU A 874 -34.30 -59.91 59.62
C LEU A 874 -33.96 -59.35 61.00
N ARG A 875 -32.96 -58.47 61.10
CA ARG A 875 -32.66 -57.74 62.34
C ARG A 875 -33.00 -56.25 62.21
N ILE A 876 -33.91 -55.78 63.06
CA ILE A 876 -34.46 -54.42 62.97
C ILE A 876 -33.95 -53.55 64.11
N LEU A 877 -33.42 -52.36 63.81
CA LEU A 877 -32.74 -51.50 64.80
C LEU A 877 -33.64 -50.49 65.53
N ALA A 878 -34.86 -50.27 65.04
CA ALA A 878 -35.86 -49.37 65.65
C ALA A 878 -37.29 -49.90 65.43
N ARG A 879 -38.29 -49.30 66.08
CA ARG A 879 -39.70 -49.68 65.92
C ARG A 879 -40.19 -49.23 64.55
N GLN A 880 -40.67 -50.15 63.71
CA GLN A 880 -40.91 -49.87 62.28
C GLN A 880 -42.14 -50.59 61.74
N GLN A 881 -42.64 -50.15 60.58
CA GLN A 881 -43.54 -50.93 59.74
C GLN A 881 -42.74 -51.73 58.71
N LEU A 882 -42.93 -53.05 58.67
CA LEU A 882 -42.21 -53.98 57.82
C LEU A 882 -43.16 -54.64 56.81
N TYR A 883 -42.78 -54.58 55.53
CA TYR A 883 -43.40 -55.29 54.42
C TYR A 883 -42.42 -56.31 53.88
N VAL A 884 -42.83 -57.57 53.81
CA VAL A 884 -42.04 -58.63 53.16
C VAL A 884 -42.82 -59.14 51.97
N LEU A 885 -42.21 -59.08 50.80
CA LEU A 885 -42.78 -59.43 49.50
C LEU A 885 -42.02 -60.61 48.93
N ALA A 886 -42.72 -61.52 48.25
CA ALA A 886 -42.12 -62.62 47.53
C ALA A 886 -42.72 -62.78 46.13
N GLN A 887 -41.88 -63.11 45.14
CA GLN A 887 -42.30 -63.28 43.75
C GLN A 887 -42.35 -64.77 43.38
N ASN A 888 -43.49 -65.26 42.88
CA ASN A 888 -43.63 -66.66 42.50
C ASN A 888 -42.97 -66.96 41.13
N LYS A 889 -42.90 -68.24 40.76
CA LYS A 889 -42.35 -68.69 39.46
C LYS A 889 -43.05 -68.11 38.21
N HIS A 890 -44.27 -67.58 38.37
CA HIS A 890 -45.04 -66.95 37.29
C HIS A 890 -44.88 -65.42 37.27
N GLY A 891 -44.05 -64.86 38.16
CA GLY A 891 -43.74 -63.43 38.21
C GLY A 891 -44.70 -62.59 39.05
N HIS A 892 -45.69 -63.19 39.72
CA HIS A 892 -46.63 -62.46 40.59
C HIS A 892 -46.03 -62.26 41.98
N TRP A 893 -46.26 -61.08 42.56
CA TRP A 893 -45.80 -60.72 43.89
C TRP A 893 -46.90 -60.90 44.94
N GLU A 894 -46.50 -61.37 46.12
CA GLU A 894 -47.38 -61.61 47.26
C GLU A 894 -46.77 -61.06 48.54
N ARG A 895 -47.61 -60.59 49.47
CA ARG A 895 -47.16 -60.11 50.79
C ARG A 895 -47.11 -61.27 51.78
N LEU A 896 -45.93 -61.51 52.36
CA LEU A 896 -45.69 -62.59 53.33
C LEU A 896 -46.10 -62.21 54.78
N VAL A 897 -46.23 -60.92 55.09
CA VAL A 897 -46.67 -60.42 56.40
C VAL A 897 -48.06 -59.80 56.28
N PRO A 898 -49.13 -60.40 56.83
CA PRO A 898 -50.51 -59.91 56.69
C PRO A 898 -50.85 -58.77 57.67
N ASN A 899 -51.84 -57.95 57.33
CA ASN A 899 -52.31 -56.86 58.20
C ASN A 899 -53.44 -57.23 59.17
N ASN A 900 -54.27 -58.26 58.90
CA ASN A 900 -55.34 -58.74 59.80
C ASN A 900 -56.07 -59.98 59.24
N CYS A 901 -55.41 -61.14 59.17
CA CYS A 901 -56.10 -62.42 58.95
C CYS A 901 -56.49 -62.97 60.35
N LYS A 902 -57.78 -62.94 60.70
CA LYS A 902 -58.34 -63.03 62.08
C LYS A 902 -58.04 -64.30 62.92
N THR A 903 -57.19 -65.23 62.51
CA THR A 903 -56.99 -66.51 63.24
C THR A 903 -55.57 -67.09 63.30
N SER A 904 -54.50 -66.38 62.90
CA SER A 904 -53.15 -67.01 62.85
C SER A 904 -52.08 -66.49 63.82
N GLY A 905 -52.40 -65.58 64.75
CA GLY A 905 -51.56 -65.28 65.93
C GLY A 905 -50.14 -64.75 65.72
N LEU A 906 -49.64 -64.58 64.50
CA LEU A 906 -48.25 -64.18 64.25
C LEU A 906 -48.15 -63.20 63.06
N LEU A 907 -47.39 -62.12 63.35
CA LEU A 907 -46.86 -61.07 62.48
C LEU A 907 -47.81 -59.93 62.10
N THR A 908 -47.84 -58.91 62.97
CA THR A 908 -48.24 -57.55 62.56
C THR A 908 -47.10 -56.91 61.77
N HIS A 909 -47.39 -56.07 60.77
CA HIS A 909 -46.36 -55.26 60.10
C HIS A 909 -45.61 -54.33 61.08
N ARG A 910 -46.12 -54.07 62.30
CA ARG A 910 -45.40 -53.32 63.33
C ARG A 910 -44.43 -54.23 64.08
N VAL A 911 -43.14 -53.95 63.96
CA VAL A 911 -42.08 -54.71 64.64
C VAL A 911 -41.45 -53.84 65.74
N SER A 912 -41.05 -54.47 66.86
CA SER A 912 -40.44 -53.76 68.00
C SER A 912 -38.92 -53.58 67.79
N LYS A 913 -38.33 -52.61 68.52
CA LYS A 913 -36.90 -52.26 68.39
C LYS A 913 -36.01 -53.45 68.76
N ALA A 914 -34.95 -53.70 67.99
CA ALA A 914 -34.01 -54.79 68.19
C ALA A 914 -34.62 -56.20 68.05
N GLN A 915 -35.78 -56.33 67.40
CA GLN A 915 -36.41 -57.62 67.18
C GLN A 915 -35.79 -58.35 66.00
N THR A 916 -35.59 -59.66 66.16
CA THR A 916 -35.23 -60.56 65.06
C THR A 916 -36.50 -61.23 64.55
N LEU A 917 -36.83 -61.05 63.27
CA LEU A 917 -37.96 -61.69 62.63
C LEU A 917 -37.47 -62.86 61.78
N THR A 918 -38.07 -64.04 61.95
CA THR A 918 -37.78 -65.22 61.13
C THR A 918 -39.05 -65.68 60.44
N ILE A 919 -39.05 -65.70 59.10
CA ILE A 919 -40.18 -66.14 58.27
C ILE A 919 -39.87 -67.54 57.74
N PRO A 920 -40.48 -68.60 58.28
CA PRO A 920 -40.11 -69.97 57.96
C PRO A 920 -40.82 -70.56 56.73
N ARG A 921 -40.14 -71.52 56.09
CA ARG A 921 -40.74 -72.53 55.23
C ARG A 921 -40.83 -73.85 56.00
N ASN A 922 -42.00 -74.31 56.42
CA ASN A 922 -42.16 -75.69 56.91
C ASN A 922 -42.86 -76.57 55.86
N ASN A 923 -42.55 -77.86 55.85
CA ASN A 923 -43.23 -78.86 55.01
C ASN A 923 -44.56 -79.36 55.62
N ASN A 924 -44.85 -78.92 56.85
CA ASN A 924 -46.02 -79.35 57.59
C ASN A 924 -47.23 -78.54 57.11
N HIS A 925 -48.16 -79.18 56.39
CA HIS A 925 -49.44 -78.60 55.94
C HIS A 925 -50.40 -78.17 57.08
N GLN A 926 -49.90 -77.99 58.31
CA GLN A 926 -50.68 -77.44 59.41
C GLN A 926 -50.58 -75.91 59.40
N ASN A 927 -51.72 -75.26 59.63
CA ASN A 927 -51.94 -73.81 59.53
C ASN A 927 -51.05 -72.98 60.47
N SER A 928 -49.77 -72.83 60.13
CA SER A 928 -48.90 -71.79 60.66
C SER A 928 -48.59 -70.81 59.54
N VAL A 929 -49.33 -69.70 59.55
CA VAL A 929 -49.04 -68.42 58.89
C VAL A 929 -48.79 -68.52 57.37
N ALA A 930 -49.87 -68.32 56.61
CA ALA A 930 -49.95 -68.33 55.15
C ALA A 930 -49.81 -69.72 54.51
N THR A 931 -50.94 -70.30 54.09
CA THR A 931 -50.93 -71.26 52.99
C THR A 931 -50.29 -70.59 51.78
N MET A 932 -49.00 -70.82 51.54
CA MET A 932 -48.25 -70.30 50.39
C MET A 932 -48.75 -71.02 49.13
N LYS A 933 -49.87 -70.56 48.58
CA LYS A 933 -50.60 -71.21 47.48
C LYS A 933 -49.77 -71.33 46.19
N HIS A 934 -48.78 -70.46 45.99
CA HIS A 934 -48.07 -70.33 44.70
C HIS A 934 -46.55 -70.55 44.79
N TRP A 935 -46.10 -71.35 45.76
CA TRP A 935 -44.70 -71.82 45.85
C TRP A 935 -44.24 -72.55 44.56
N PRO A 936 -42.96 -72.47 44.15
CA PRO A 936 -41.83 -71.74 44.73
C PRO A 936 -41.76 -70.24 44.41
N TYR A 937 -41.22 -69.45 45.36
CA TYR A 937 -40.85 -68.06 45.16
C TYR A 937 -39.37 -67.93 44.75
N GLN A 938 -39.10 -67.03 43.80
CA GLN A 938 -37.79 -66.79 43.23
C GLN A 938 -37.08 -65.58 43.84
N ASN A 939 -37.82 -64.55 44.25
CA ASN A 939 -37.27 -63.30 44.78
C ASN A 939 -37.98 -62.91 46.08
N TYR A 940 -37.22 -62.36 47.03
CA TYR A 940 -37.72 -61.83 48.30
C TYR A 940 -37.28 -60.38 48.47
N VAL A 941 -38.20 -59.52 48.91
CA VAL A 941 -37.93 -58.10 49.16
C VAL A 941 -38.50 -57.74 50.52
N ALA A 942 -37.65 -57.21 51.41
CA ALA A 942 -38.08 -56.66 52.70
C ALA A 942 -37.94 -55.14 52.68
N ILE A 943 -39.00 -54.44 53.08
CA ILE A 943 -39.09 -52.99 53.11
C ILE A 943 -39.49 -52.59 54.53
N ALA A 944 -38.66 -51.81 55.20
CA ALA A 944 -39.00 -51.25 56.51
C ALA A 944 -39.08 -49.73 56.44
N VAL A 945 -40.09 -49.16 57.10
CA VAL A 945 -40.31 -47.70 57.20
C VAL A 945 -40.49 -47.29 58.67
N ASP A 946 -39.95 -46.12 59.02
CA ASP A 946 -39.83 -45.62 60.40
C ASP A 946 -41.16 -45.12 60.96
N GLU A 947 -41.95 -44.40 60.15
CA GLU A 947 -43.16 -43.72 60.60
C GLU A 947 -44.43 -44.20 59.89
N ALA A 948 -45.59 -44.06 60.56
CA ALA A 948 -46.89 -44.27 59.94
C ALA A 948 -47.19 -43.30 58.78
N ASN A 949 -46.50 -42.15 58.75
CA ASN A 949 -46.64 -41.11 57.72
C ASN A 949 -45.86 -41.42 56.42
N ASP A 950 -44.96 -42.41 56.42
CA ASP A 950 -44.20 -42.82 55.23
C ASP A 950 -44.93 -43.92 54.43
N HIS A 951 -45.99 -44.51 55.00
CA HIS A 951 -46.88 -45.48 54.36
C HIS A 951 -47.44 -45.03 53.00
N PRO A 952 -47.91 -43.77 52.82
CA PRO A 952 -48.51 -43.32 51.56
C PRO A 952 -47.58 -43.44 50.35
N TRP A 953 -46.26 -43.37 50.54
CA TRP A 953 -45.32 -43.54 49.44
C TRP A 953 -45.27 -44.97 48.91
N LEU A 954 -45.59 -45.96 49.75
CA LEU A 954 -45.63 -47.36 49.39
C LEU A 954 -47.01 -47.81 48.92
N GLU A 955 -48.08 -47.04 49.17
CA GLU A 955 -49.45 -47.44 48.84
C GLU A 955 -49.63 -47.77 47.37
N ASP A 956 -49.10 -46.97 46.45
CA ASP A 956 -49.22 -47.20 45.00
C ASP A 956 -48.57 -48.52 44.57
N ILE A 957 -47.44 -48.89 45.18
CA ILE A 957 -46.75 -50.16 44.91
C ILE A 957 -47.50 -51.31 45.57
N LEU A 958 -47.88 -51.13 46.84
CA LEU A 958 -48.56 -52.15 47.61
C LEU A 958 -49.92 -52.47 46.99
N ALA A 959 -50.69 -51.48 46.49
CA ALA A 959 -51.97 -51.68 45.82
C ALA A 959 -51.89 -52.58 44.58
N GLN A 960 -50.72 -52.62 43.92
CA GLN A 960 -50.47 -53.50 42.77
C GLN A 960 -50.10 -54.93 43.19
N ILE A 961 -49.85 -55.20 44.48
CA ILE A 961 -49.38 -56.47 45.03
C ILE A 961 -50.48 -57.14 45.87
N GLY A 962 -50.78 -58.40 45.53
CA GLY A 962 -51.90 -59.14 46.09
C GLY A 962 -51.79 -59.34 47.60
N SER A 963 -52.92 -59.21 48.28
CA SER A 963 -53.02 -59.51 49.72
C SER A 963 -53.19 -61.03 49.91
N PRO A 964 -52.49 -61.66 50.87
CA PRO A 964 -52.66 -63.09 51.15
C PRO A 964 -54.08 -63.46 51.65
N CYS A 965 -54.90 -62.48 52.05
CA CYS A 965 -56.27 -62.70 52.52
C CYS A 965 -57.34 -62.55 51.40
N GLU A 966 -56.96 -62.21 50.14
CA GLU A 966 -57.89 -62.03 49.00
C GLU A 966 -57.49 -62.90 47.80
N ASN A 967 -58.47 -63.44 47.05
CA ASN A 967 -58.23 -64.34 45.90
C ASN A 967 -57.88 -63.61 44.59
N ASN A 968 -57.49 -62.34 44.63
CA ASN A 968 -57.21 -61.55 43.43
C ASN A 968 -55.76 -61.73 42.99
N ALA A 969 -55.56 -62.26 41.78
CA ALA A 969 -54.26 -62.32 41.14
C ALA A 969 -53.82 -60.92 40.70
N SER A 970 -52.73 -60.41 41.27
CA SER A 970 -52.12 -59.15 40.84
C SER A 970 -51.52 -59.26 39.43
N PRO A 971 -51.48 -58.17 38.65
CA PRO A 971 -50.75 -58.15 37.39
C PRO A 971 -49.25 -58.46 37.61
N PRO A 972 -48.57 -59.13 36.65
CA PRO A 972 -47.17 -59.46 36.79
C PRO A 972 -46.30 -58.19 36.80
N LEU A 973 -45.62 -57.92 37.92
CA LEU A 973 -44.66 -56.84 38.07
C LEU A 973 -43.24 -57.42 38.05
N SER A 974 -42.39 -57.01 37.11
CA SER A 974 -41.02 -57.54 37.04
C SER A 974 -40.19 -57.09 38.27
N LEU A 975 -39.19 -57.89 38.68
CA LEU A 975 -38.26 -57.50 39.75
C LEU A 975 -37.55 -56.18 39.42
N ALA A 976 -37.22 -55.95 38.15
CA ALA A 976 -36.61 -54.70 37.70
C ALA A 976 -37.56 -53.49 37.88
N SER A 977 -38.85 -53.66 37.54
CA SER A 977 -39.88 -52.64 37.71
C SER A 977 -40.13 -52.31 39.18
N LEU A 978 -40.22 -53.34 40.04
CA LEU A 978 -40.37 -53.17 41.48
C LEU A 978 -39.14 -52.48 42.09
N THR A 979 -37.94 -52.92 41.71
CA THR A 979 -36.68 -52.32 42.18
C THR A 979 -36.57 -50.86 41.76
N GLN A 980 -36.99 -50.52 40.53
CA GLN A 980 -36.99 -49.15 40.03
C GLN A 980 -38.01 -48.27 40.78
N ALA A 981 -39.22 -48.76 41.00
CA ALA A 981 -40.26 -48.02 41.72
C ALA A 981 -39.85 -47.75 43.17
N LEU A 982 -39.32 -48.76 43.87
CA LEU A 982 -38.80 -48.60 45.22
C LEU A 982 -37.55 -47.70 45.28
N ARG A 983 -36.71 -47.65 44.24
CA ARG A 983 -35.59 -46.68 44.15
C ARG A 983 -36.10 -45.25 44.04
N ILE A 984 -37.17 -45.03 43.27
CA ILE A 984 -37.82 -43.72 43.17
C ILE A 984 -38.41 -43.32 44.53
N ILE A 985 -38.97 -44.26 45.28
CA ILE A 985 -39.48 -43.99 46.62
C ILE A 985 -38.35 -43.71 47.61
N ASP A 986 -37.26 -44.48 47.59
CA ASP A 986 -36.07 -44.21 48.40
C ASP A 986 -35.57 -42.77 48.18
N ILE A 987 -35.50 -42.36 46.92
CA ILE A 987 -35.20 -41.00 46.51
C ILE A 987 -36.20 -39.98 47.08
N LYS A 988 -37.52 -40.19 46.89
CA LYS A 988 -38.57 -39.29 47.40
C LYS A 988 -38.60 -39.20 48.92
N SER A 989 -38.21 -40.27 49.60
CA SER A 989 -38.18 -40.37 51.06
C SER A 989 -36.99 -39.65 51.72
N GLY A 990 -36.05 -39.14 50.91
CA GLY A 990 -34.84 -38.52 51.41
C GLY A 990 -33.81 -39.52 51.95
N GLY A 991 -33.79 -40.74 51.41
CA GLY A 991 -32.88 -41.81 51.83
C GLY A 991 -33.32 -42.57 53.08
N ASN A 992 -34.63 -42.60 53.37
CA ASN A 992 -35.20 -43.36 54.48
C ASN A 992 -35.40 -44.85 54.15
N ILE A 993 -35.22 -45.27 52.89
CA ILE A 993 -35.31 -46.68 52.48
C ILE A 993 -33.90 -47.22 52.23
N GLN A 994 -33.62 -48.41 52.74
CA GLN A 994 -32.33 -49.04 52.51
C GLN A 994 -32.47 -50.42 51.87
N TRP A 995 -31.50 -50.71 51.01
CA TRP A 995 -31.44 -51.92 50.21
C TRP A 995 -30.35 -52.84 50.72
N LEU A 996 -30.74 -53.98 51.28
CA LEU A 996 -29.86 -55.13 51.49
C LEU A 996 -30.21 -56.15 50.41
N ASN A 997 -29.28 -56.40 49.48
CA ASN A 997 -29.47 -57.41 48.44
C ASN A 997 -28.62 -58.64 48.78
N THR A 998 -29.28 -59.79 48.89
CA THR A 998 -28.65 -61.11 49.00
C THR A 998 -29.24 -61.99 47.90
N SER A 999 -28.38 -62.55 47.06
CA SER A 999 -28.76 -63.40 45.93
C SER A 999 -28.29 -64.84 46.20
N ILE A 1000 -29.25 -65.76 46.33
CA ILE A 1000 -29.03 -67.21 46.50
C ILE A 1000 -29.70 -67.93 45.34
N LYS A 1001 -28.96 -68.83 44.67
CA LYS A 1001 -29.45 -69.52 43.48
C LYS A 1001 -30.16 -70.81 43.89
N LEU A 1002 -31.46 -70.89 43.61
CA LEU A 1002 -32.19 -72.16 43.65
C LEU A 1002 -31.68 -73.05 42.49
N SER A 1003 -31.50 -74.35 42.71
CA SER A 1003 -31.12 -75.27 41.62
C SER A 1003 -32.16 -75.23 40.49
N SER A 1004 -31.76 -75.60 39.28
CA SER A 1004 -32.64 -75.65 38.10
C SER A 1004 -33.84 -76.62 38.23
N ASP A 1005 -33.80 -77.47 39.26
CA ASP A 1005 -34.80 -78.51 39.57
C ASP A 1005 -35.66 -78.14 40.79
#